data_AF-A0A8B8AHZ9-F1
#
_entry.id   AF-A0A8B8AHZ9-F1
#
_cell.length_a   1.000
_cell.length_b   1.000
_cell.length_c   1.000
_cell.angle_alpha   90.00
_cell.angle_beta   90.00
_cell.angle_gamma   90.00
#
_symmetry.space_group_name_H-M   'P 1'
#
loop_
_entity.id
_entity.type
_entity.pdbx_description
1 polymer ?
#
loop_
_entity_poly.entity_id
_entity_poly.type
_entity_poly.pdbx_seq_one_letter_code
_entity_poly.pdbx_strand_id
1 'polypeptide(L)'
;MPYTRKKDTSVSTEEKLKEIGKFCAEFGYKIQNLIENIVENLSKMSETLHELSIINMLWKSIEGLRSEDKKTRFVHFIQILGGVLALIGIAVPPVGIVAKCVSLVVYFLKIAFHRTDIKESLKPVLTNNDAVVHELAGLAERLDTTEIFINQIDVQEHVDEATLQGLISHVDIHIAVDQLGNLKSRIYSLMTGGQDNLQMCLHLLTLFVRISTLRHSLLFRFMACLRLKKYSPGTVTALEKCLEKERLSNQSFLQFFSLPSLKTAAVLTVFDPLHENVVELVAYMKELRLPLHDLKEELHDRNFLIKPLRKPSIVLGRPFPSVSSIRAMKRSTDVCNARVRFRFIAVDGEFNLFYIRSPDLKEYMYMKENTYCKYDKMSSPNESAMWRVIRVKETDNEEETHSCFIFCTKKWPDKIIFIENTYYQCAKGREDATIIGHECLFTLTPLEDRPVRIPILRPGDLTVEPEDCPEEKTRLIPTGDCQISIPKPSSGIFTEMPETYFENRTKQTPNPADFSLSDEEKSIPALKRIQIFLEKHDMRIEKEIEQIENFLSKDENNTLHCSVKRITESLTYLDEDEFNDQTLHGILEIMSINFQLFQEKLPFGSILRKLLRVCGLILSSVWQANKIENFMCSRTEPGFSYETSVAKDIRDLKRFASVLREIENADNILERNIAEMRREGKFCEELPCLTSLKENAKSQSSIMLTSVKVSILQLSVLWQMYAVSRLPGHSDSTANHLQRIILSQRDNDIKFYENHVFPESSDEMSLVKEYMSCLGGGFQSSETKAIAKLTAKRKLNLMSLVVIPLLEEIFKKRFDWLMSKKH
;
A
#
# COMPACT_ATOMS: atom_id res chain seq x y z
N MET A 1 19.36 12.23 20.39
CA MET A 1 19.76 13.04 21.57
C MET A 1 20.28 12.12 22.68
N PRO A 2 21.41 12.46 23.33
CA PRO A 2 21.92 11.70 24.46
C PRO A 2 21.24 12.19 25.74
N TYR A 3 20.19 11.51 26.20
CA TYR A 3 19.92 11.48 27.62
C TYR A 3 20.83 10.41 28.23
N THR A 4 22.11 10.74 28.40
CA THR A 4 22.94 10.09 29.42
C THR A 4 22.42 10.55 30.78
N ARG A 5 21.36 9.92 31.28
CA ARG A 5 21.07 9.92 32.72
C ARG A 5 22.06 8.95 33.36
N LYS A 6 22.76 9.45 34.38
CA LYS A 6 23.60 8.68 35.30
C LYS A 6 22.86 7.41 35.76
N LYS A 7 23.49 6.23 35.58
CA LYS A 7 23.23 4.95 36.28
C LYS A 7 21.76 4.71 36.68
N ASP A 8 20.97 4.16 35.76
CA ASP A 8 19.60 3.64 35.98
C ASP A 8 19.64 2.26 36.70
N THR A 9 20.30 2.13 37.86
CA THR A 9 20.49 0.83 38.56
C THR A 9 19.95 0.76 39.99
N SER A 10 18.97 1.58 40.43
CA SER A 10 18.56 1.55 41.86
C SER A 10 17.06 1.57 42.21
N VAL A 11 16.12 1.58 41.27
CA VAL A 11 14.68 1.58 41.61
C VAL A 11 14.06 0.21 41.37
N SER A 12 13.49 -0.38 42.43
CA SER A 12 12.85 -1.71 42.38
C SER A 12 11.60 -1.71 41.50
N THR A 13 11.25 -2.85 40.89
CA THR A 13 10.03 -2.98 40.06
C THR A 13 8.75 -2.65 40.84
N GLU A 14 8.70 -3.00 42.12
CA GLU A 14 7.58 -2.65 43.00
C GLU A 14 7.42 -1.14 43.18
N GLU A 15 8.54 -0.43 43.36
CA GLU A 15 8.55 1.03 43.51
C GLU A 15 8.13 1.74 42.22
N LYS A 16 8.58 1.23 41.06
CA LYS A 16 8.10 1.68 39.74
C LYS A 16 6.59 1.51 39.58
N LEU A 17 6.05 0.36 39.99
CA LEU A 17 4.61 0.09 39.94
C LEU A 17 3.82 1.00 40.89
N LYS A 18 4.34 1.32 42.08
CA LYS A 18 3.73 2.30 42.99
C LYS A 18 3.68 3.69 42.37
N GLU A 19 4.74 4.12 41.69
CA GLU A 19 4.74 5.41 40.98
C GLU A 19 3.76 5.43 39.80
N ILE A 20 3.69 4.34 39.03
CA ILE A 20 2.67 4.16 37.99
C ILE A 20 1.26 4.31 38.58
N GLY A 21 1.00 3.71 39.74
CA GLY A 21 -0.29 3.83 40.42
C GLY A 21 -0.64 5.25 40.82
N LYS A 22 0.30 5.96 41.44
CA LYS A 22 0.14 7.38 41.80
C LYS A 22 -0.14 8.22 40.55
N PHE A 23 0.63 8.00 39.49
CA PHE A 23 0.45 8.72 38.23
C PHE A 23 -0.93 8.48 37.62
N CYS A 24 -1.39 7.23 37.52
CA CYS A 24 -2.74 6.95 37.01
C CYS A 24 -3.85 7.54 37.89
N ALA A 25 -3.65 7.59 39.21
CA ALA A 25 -4.60 8.21 40.14
C ALA A 25 -4.72 9.73 39.96
N GLU A 26 -3.66 10.42 39.52
CA GLU A 26 -3.71 11.86 39.17
C GLU A 26 -4.71 12.15 38.04
N PHE A 27 -4.97 11.16 37.17
CA PHE A 27 -5.94 11.23 36.09
C PHE A 27 -7.29 10.56 36.42
N GLY A 28 -7.52 10.23 37.70
CA GLY A 28 -8.77 9.65 38.19
C GLY A 28 -8.92 8.14 37.96
N TYR A 29 -7.88 7.43 37.54
CA TYR A 29 -7.94 5.98 37.33
C TYR A 29 -7.59 5.20 38.60
N LYS A 30 -8.55 4.40 39.09
CA LYS A 30 -8.38 3.55 40.28
C LYS A 30 -7.76 2.20 39.88
N ILE A 31 -6.43 2.14 39.81
CA ILE A 31 -5.69 0.93 39.39
C ILE A 31 -4.92 0.23 40.53
N GLN A 32 -5.19 0.59 41.78
CA GLN A 32 -4.46 0.06 42.94
C GLN A 32 -4.56 -1.47 43.04
N ASN A 33 -5.78 -2.02 42.91
CA ASN A 33 -6.00 -3.46 42.89
C ASN A 33 -5.27 -4.14 41.73
N LEU A 34 -5.10 -3.47 40.58
CA LEU A 34 -4.36 -4.02 39.42
C LEU A 34 -2.86 -4.09 39.72
N ILE A 35 -2.32 -3.07 40.38
CA ILE A 35 -0.91 -3.00 40.79
C ILE A 35 -0.58 -4.03 41.84
N GLU A 36 -1.36 -4.13 42.91
CA GLU A 36 -1.19 -5.14 43.97
C GLU A 36 -1.19 -6.55 43.37
N ASN A 37 -2.12 -6.80 42.45
CA ASN A 37 -2.21 -8.04 41.70
C ASN A 37 -0.99 -8.35 40.80
N ILE A 38 -0.27 -7.35 40.31
CA ILE A 38 0.97 -7.55 39.55
C ILE A 38 2.11 -7.80 40.52
N VAL A 39 2.21 -7.00 41.59
CA VAL A 39 3.22 -7.12 42.65
C VAL A 39 3.22 -8.50 43.29
N GLU A 40 2.05 -9.02 43.67
CA GLU A 40 1.88 -10.36 44.27
C GLU A 40 2.35 -11.50 43.36
N ASN A 41 2.36 -11.28 42.04
CA ASN A 41 2.77 -12.28 41.06
C ASN A 41 4.16 -12.00 40.45
N LEU A 42 4.89 -10.98 40.93
CA LEU A 42 6.25 -10.67 40.47
C LEU A 42 7.21 -11.84 40.67
N SER A 43 7.08 -12.58 41.78
CA SER A 43 7.90 -13.76 42.07
C SER A 43 7.62 -14.96 41.14
N LYS A 44 6.50 -14.92 40.42
CA LYS A 44 6.08 -15.93 39.43
C LYS A 44 6.30 -15.48 37.99
N MET A 45 6.61 -14.21 37.75
CA MET A 45 7.15 -13.79 36.46
C MET A 45 8.50 -14.49 36.31
N SER A 46 8.60 -15.43 35.37
CA SER A 46 9.92 -15.84 34.91
C SER A 46 10.63 -14.60 34.35
N GLU A 47 11.91 -14.69 34.10
CA GLU A 47 12.70 -13.66 33.39
C GLU A 47 12.23 -13.47 31.92
N THR A 48 10.94 -13.47 31.63
CA THR A 48 10.37 -12.94 30.40
C THR A 48 10.68 -11.45 30.35
N LEU A 49 11.88 -11.14 29.83
CA LEU A 49 12.45 -9.82 29.55
C LEU A 49 11.42 -8.79 29.06
N HIS A 50 10.42 -9.24 28.32
CA HIS A 50 9.35 -8.42 27.77
C HIS A 50 8.44 -7.77 28.84
N GLU A 51 8.06 -8.45 29.91
CA GLU A 51 7.12 -7.89 30.92
C GLU A 51 7.79 -6.82 31.78
N LEU A 52 9.02 -7.09 32.21
CA LEU A 52 9.88 -6.10 32.89
C LEU A 52 10.19 -4.91 31.99
N SER A 53 10.37 -5.13 30.68
CA SER A 53 10.58 -4.05 29.71
C SER A 53 9.37 -3.12 29.60
N ILE A 54 8.14 -3.65 29.66
CA ILE A 54 6.90 -2.86 29.58
C ILE A 54 6.77 -2.00 30.83
N ILE A 55 6.97 -2.55 32.02
CA ILE A 55 6.89 -1.78 33.27
C ILE A 55 7.93 -0.65 33.27
N ASN A 56 9.17 -0.95 32.86
CA ASN A 56 10.22 0.05 32.74
C ASN A 56 9.88 1.15 31.73
N MET A 57 9.30 0.79 30.57
CA MET A 57 8.86 1.74 29.56
C MET A 57 7.75 2.66 30.09
N LEU A 58 6.73 2.10 30.74
CA LEU A 58 5.61 2.87 31.30
C LEU A 58 6.11 3.83 32.39
N TRP A 59 6.98 3.35 33.29
CA TRP A 59 7.60 4.18 34.31
C TRP A 59 8.41 5.33 33.70
N LYS A 60 9.25 5.07 32.70
CA LYS A 60 10.01 6.11 31.98
C LYS A 60 9.11 7.12 31.26
N SER A 61 7.90 6.70 30.89
CA SER A 61 6.93 7.56 30.20
C SER A 61 6.19 8.55 31.11
N ILE A 62 6.25 8.37 32.43
CA ILE A 62 5.57 9.27 33.40
C ILE A 62 6.07 10.70 33.27
N GLU A 63 7.40 10.91 33.37
CA GLU A 63 8.02 12.24 33.27
C GLU A 63 7.76 12.86 31.90
N GLY A 64 7.82 12.04 30.86
CA GLY A 64 7.51 12.40 29.49
C GLY A 64 6.10 12.93 29.26
N LEU A 65 5.09 12.21 29.77
CA LEU A 65 3.67 12.59 29.66
C LEU A 65 3.31 13.81 30.52
N ARG A 66 4.07 14.06 31.60
CA ARG A 66 3.97 15.27 32.43
C ARG A 66 4.59 16.50 31.77
N SER A 67 5.49 16.33 30.80
CA SER A 67 6.15 17.44 30.12
C SER A 67 5.14 18.44 29.53
N GLU A 68 5.49 19.73 29.58
CA GLU A 68 4.77 20.79 28.87
C GLU A 68 5.15 20.85 27.39
N ASP A 69 6.30 20.28 27.01
CA ASP A 69 6.70 20.18 25.61
C ASP A 69 5.88 19.11 24.87
N LYS A 70 5.15 19.56 23.85
CA LYS A 70 4.24 18.72 23.05
C LYS A 70 4.99 17.63 22.30
N LYS A 71 6.18 17.93 21.76
CA LYS A 71 6.99 16.95 21.02
C LYS A 71 7.47 15.85 21.96
N THR A 72 7.98 16.21 23.13
CA THR A 72 8.38 15.26 24.19
C THR A 72 7.21 14.36 24.58
N ARG A 73 6.02 14.91 24.85
CA ARG A 73 4.83 14.10 25.16
C ARG A 73 4.52 13.08 24.06
N PHE A 74 4.58 13.50 22.79
CA PHE A 74 4.26 12.62 21.67
C PHE A 74 5.33 11.54 21.45
N VAL A 75 6.62 11.83 21.70
CA VAL A 75 7.69 10.82 21.72
C VAL A 75 7.41 9.74 22.76
N HIS A 76 6.95 10.10 23.95
CA HIS A 76 6.58 9.12 24.97
C HIS A 76 5.29 8.36 24.61
N PHE A 77 4.35 8.99 23.89
CA PHE A 77 3.22 8.28 23.30
C PHE A 77 3.70 7.19 22.31
N ILE A 78 4.66 7.51 21.44
CA ILE A 78 5.28 6.55 20.53
C ILE A 78 5.97 5.40 21.30
N GLN A 79 6.67 5.68 22.39
CA GLN A 79 7.30 4.64 23.21
C GLN A 79 6.28 3.69 23.86
N ILE A 80 5.14 4.24 24.32
CA ILE A 80 4.02 3.43 24.83
C ILE A 80 3.46 2.53 23.73
N LEU A 81 3.33 3.07 22.51
CA LEU A 81 2.96 2.28 21.34
C LEU A 81 4.01 1.19 21.04
N GLY A 82 5.30 1.44 21.23
CA GLY A 82 6.33 0.40 21.13
C GLY A 82 6.04 -0.82 22.02
N GLY A 83 5.64 -0.57 23.27
CA GLY A 83 5.16 -1.63 24.17
C GLY A 83 3.91 -2.34 23.67
N VAL A 84 2.96 -1.61 23.07
CA VAL A 84 1.78 -2.19 22.40
C VAL A 84 2.19 -3.11 21.25
N LEU A 85 3.09 -2.66 20.37
CA LEU A 85 3.57 -3.42 19.22
C LEU A 85 4.32 -4.69 19.64
N ALA A 86 5.06 -4.64 20.76
CA ALA A 86 5.71 -5.82 21.33
C ALA A 86 4.73 -6.86 21.89
N LEU A 87 3.51 -6.44 22.24
CA LEU A 87 2.44 -7.32 22.73
C LEU A 87 1.59 -7.92 21.61
N ILE A 88 1.63 -7.35 20.40
CA ILE A 88 0.91 -7.87 19.23
C ILE A 88 1.58 -9.17 18.75
N GLY A 89 0.78 -10.22 18.54
CA GLY A 89 1.24 -11.54 18.13
C GLY A 89 1.57 -12.50 19.29
N ILE A 90 1.58 -12.01 20.53
CA ILE A 90 1.61 -12.86 21.73
C ILE A 90 0.19 -13.32 22.02
N ALA A 91 -0.01 -14.62 22.23
CA ALA A 91 -1.29 -15.14 22.70
C ALA A 91 -1.56 -14.59 24.11
N VAL A 92 -2.36 -13.53 24.22
CA VAL A 92 -2.72 -12.95 25.51
C VAL A 92 -3.89 -13.77 26.10
N PRO A 93 -3.67 -14.56 27.17
CA PRO A 93 -4.77 -15.26 27.81
C PRO A 93 -5.75 -14.25 28.42
N PRO A 94 -7.06 -14.56 28.47
CA PRO A 94 -8.08 -13.65 29.00
C PRO A 94 -7.91 -13.35 30.50
N VAL A 95 -7.15 -14.19 31.22
CA VAL A 95 -6.81 -14.02 32.63
C VAL A 95 -5.34 -14.37 32.80
N GLY A 96 -4.57 -13.50 33.45
CA GLY A 96 -3.14 -13.69 33.65
C GLY A 96 -2.39 -12.38 33.80
N ILE A 97 -1.08 -12.47 34.06
CA ILE A 97 -0.26 -11.28 34.32
C ILE A 97 -0.05 -10.42 33.06
N VAL A 98 0.08 -11.05 31.89
CA VAL A 98 0.11 -10.38 30.58
C VAL A 98 -1.14 -9.53 30.36
N ALA A 99 -2.33 -10.06 30.68
CA ALA A 99 -3.58 -9.32 30.57
C ALA A 99 -3.61 -8.09 31.49
N LYS A 100 -3.06 -8.21 32.71
CA LYS A 100 -2.92 -7.09 33.65
C LYS A 100 -1.94 -6.03 33.13
N CYS A 101 -0.82 -6.43 32.51
CA CYS A 101 0.11 -5.51 31.85
C CYS A 101 -0.54 -4.82 30.64
N VAL A 102 -1.33 -5.52 29.83
CA VAL A 102 -2.12 -4.93 28.74
C VAL A 102 -3.09 -3.88 29.27
N SER A 103 -3.78 -4.14 30.38
CA SER A 103 -4.65 -3.15 31.02
C SER A 103 -3.88 -1.90 31.47
N LEU A 104 -2.68 -2.04 32.05
CA LEU A 104 -1.83 -0.89 32.38
C LEU A 104 -1.47 -0.06 31.14
N VAL A 105 -1.08 -0.72 30.04
CA VAL A 105 -0.79 -0.03 28.77
C VAL A 105 -2.03 0.73 28.28
N VAL A 106 -3.23 0.14 28.36
CA VAL A 106 -4.49 0.82 27.99
C VAL A 106 -4.71 2.09 28.82
N TYR A 107 -4.46 2.07 30.13
CA TYR A 107 -4.56 3.29 30.95
C TYR A 107 -3.54 4.36 30.52
N PHE A 108 -2.32 3.98 30.20
CA PHE A 108 -1.32 4.93 29.68
C PHE A 108 -1.71 5.50 28.32
N LEU A 109 -2.28 4.69 27.42
CA LEU A 109 -2.81 5.19 26.16
C LEU A 109 -3.95 6.19 26.38
N LYS A 110 -4.87 5.94 27.33
CA LYS A 110 -5.91 6.91 27.70
C LYS A 110 -5.32 8.24 28.16
N ILE A 111 -4.33 8.19 29.05
CA ILE A 111 -3.63 9.39 29.53
C ILE A 111 -2.92 10.11 28.38
N ALA A 112 -2.25 9.36 27.50
CA ALA A 112 -1.56 9.92 26.33
C ALA A 112 -2.53 10.62 25.38
N PHE A 113 -3.69 10.02 25.08
CA PHE A 113 -4.75 10.67 24.30
C PHE A 113 -5.29 11.92 25.00
N HIS A 114 -5.60 11.84 26.30
CA HIS A 114 -6.09 12.98 27.07
C HIS A 114 -5.11 14.17 27.10
N ARG A 115 -3.80 13.89 27.11
CA ARG A 115 -2.74 14.91 27.11
C ARG A 115 -2.34 15.39 25.71
N THR A 116 -2.84 14.76 24.65
CA THR A 116 -2.49 15.07 23.27
C THR A 116 -3.64 15.81 22.59
N ASP A 117 -3.41 17.05 22.18
CA ASP A 117 -4.33 17.74 21.27
C ASP A 117 -4.22 17.10 19.88
N ILE A 118 -5.19 16.24 19.53
CA ILE A 118 -5.20 15.52 18.24
C ILE A 118 -5.29 16.51 17.08
N LYS A 119 -6.09 17.58 17.21
CA LYS A 119 -6.29 18.56 16.14
C LYS A 119 -5.01 19.33 15.86
N GLU A 120 -4.32 19.75 16.91
CA GLU A 120 -3.02 20.41 16.76
C GLU A 120 -1.94 19.43 16.25
N SER A 121 -1.93 18.19 16.74
CA SER A 121 -0.95 17.18 16.33
C SER A 121 -1.03 16.86 14.84
N LEU A 122 -2.24 16.87 14.28
CA LEU A 122 -2.49 16.60 12.86
C LEU A 122 -2.46 17.85 11.97
N LYS A 123 -2.26 19.04 12.55
CA LYS A 123 -2.17 20.27 11.77
C LYS A 123 -0.90 20.27 10.93
N PRO A 124 -0.99 20.35 9.59
CA PRO A 124 0.19 20.37 8.75
C PRO A 124 0.92 21.72 8.90
N VAL A 125 2.23 21.73 8.64
CA VAL A 125 3.06 22.95 8.60
C VAL A 125 2.80 23.78 7.32
N LEU A 126 1.96 23.27 6.41
CA LEU A 126 1.63 23.86 5.11
C LEU A 126 0.68 25.07 5.23
N THR A 127 0.76 25.97 4.25
CA THR A 127 -0.12 27.15 4.13
C THR A 127 -1.61 26.77 3.99
N ASN A 128 -2.48 27.56 4.63
CA ASN A 128 -3.89 27.29 4.96
C ASN A 128 -4.88 26.99 3.80
N ASN A 129 -4.45 26.84 2.54
CA ASN A 129 -5.36 26.74 1.38
C ASN A 129 -5.43 25.37 0.69
N ASP A 130 -4.86 24.31 1.28
CA ASP A 130 -4.91 22.97 0.67
C ASP A 130 -6.05 22.11 1.21
N ALA A 131 -6.73 21.37 0.32
CA ALA A 131 -7.75 20.36 0.65
C ALA A 131 -7.27 19.34 1.70
N VAL A 132 -5.95 19.09 1.74
CA VAL A 132 -5.27 18.23 2.73
C VAL A 132 -5.49 18.71 4.17
N VAL A 133 -5.55 20.03 4.40
CA VAL A 133 -5.78 20.59 5.74
C VAL A 133 -7.18 20.23 6.24
N HIS A 134 -8.18 20.34 5.37
CA HIS A 134 -9.57 20.00 5.70
C HIS A 134 -9.73 18.49 5.93
N GLU A 135 -9.10 17.64 5.11
CA GLU A 135 -9.10 16.19 5.31
C GLU A 135 -8.47 15.78 6.66
N LEU A 136 -7.36 16.41 7.05
CA LEU A 136 -6.69 16.14 8.32
C LEU A 136 -7.49 16.65 9.53
N ALA A 137 -8.16 17.80 9.40
CA ALA A 137 -9.06 18.30 10.43
C ALA A 137 -10.25 17.35 10.65
N GLY A 138 -10.88 16.88 9.56
CA GLY A 138 -11.95 15.87 9.63
C GLY A 138 -11.46 14.52 10.15
N LEU A 139 -10.21 14.13 9.86
CA LEU A 139 -9.60 12.95 10.49
C LEU A 139 -9.41 13.14 12.01
N ALA A 140 -8.91 14.31 12.44
CA ALA A 140 -8.72 14.61 13.85
C ALA A 140 -10.03 14.49 14.63
N GLU A 141 -11.13 15.04 14.11
CA GLU A 141 -12.46 14.95 14.72
C GLU A 141 -12.98 13.50 14.78
N ARG A 142 -12.78 12.70 13.73
CA ARG A 142 -13.15 11.28 13.75
C ARG A 142 -12.35 10.50 14.79
N LEU A 143 -11.03 10.74 14.91
CA LEU A 143 -10.19 10.09 15.91
C LEU A 143 -10.63 10.47 17.33
N ASP A 144 -10.89 11.74 17.58
CA ASP A 144 -11.35 12.27 18.86
C ASP A 144 -12.72 11.69 19.26
N THR A 145 -13.68 11.69 18.35
CA THR A 145 -15.02 11.11 18.57
C THR A 145 -14.94 9.61 18.88
N THR A 146 -14.08 8.89 18.15
CA THR A 146 -13.88 7.44 18.37
C THR A 146 -13.22 7.16 19.72
N GLU A 147 -12.26 7.98 20.13
CA GLU A 147 -11.59 7.91 21.43
C GLU A 147 -12.59 8.08 22.57
N ILE A 148 -13.43 9.12 22.50
CA ILE A 148 -14.48 9.41 23.48
C ILE A 148 -15.46 8.26 23.57
N PHE A 149 -15.89 7.71 22.43
CA PHE A 149 -16.84 6.60 22.38
C PHE A 149 -16.26 5.32 23.00
N ILE A 150 -15.00 4.97 22.71
CA ILE A 150 -14.32 3.83 23.35
C ILE A 150 -14.24 4.05 24.88
N ASN A 151 -13.91 5.27 25.33
CA ASN A 151 -13.86 5.59 26.76
C ASN A 151 -15.20 5.35 27.47
N GLN A 152 -16.32 5.74 26.85
CA GLN A 152 -17.65 5.58 27.44
C GLN A 152 -18.01 4.11 27.68
N ILE A 153 -17.63 3.22 26.76
CA ILE A 153 -17.92 1.78 26.87
C ILE A 153 -16.94 1.09 27.81
N ASP A 154 -15.68 1.52 27.85
CA ASP A 154 -14.65 0.85 28.65
C ASP A 154 -14.95 0.93 30.16
N VAL A 155 -15.55 2.04 30.61
CA VAL A 155 -15.92 2.29 32.02
C VAL A 155 -17.14 1.46 32.48
N GLN A 156 -17.98 0.98 31.57
CA GLN A 156 -19.18 0.22 31.92
C GLN A 156 -18.82 -1.22 32.31
N GLU A 157 -19.18 -1.69 33.51
CA GLU A 157 -18.85 -3.07 33.92
C GLU A 157 -19.54 -4.13 33.03
N HIS A 158 -20.79 -3.88 32.67
CA HIS A 158 -21.60 -4.75 31.83
C HIS A 158 -22.11 -3.94 30.64
N VAL A 159 -21.91 -4.46 29.44
CA VAL A 159 -22.29 -3.82 28.17
C VAL A 159 -23.10 -4.84 27.40
N ASP A 160 -24.29 -4.47 26.94
CA ASP A 160 -25.11 -5.37 26.13
C ASP A 160 -24.52 -5.54 24.72
N GLU A 161 -24.94 -6.61 24.04
CA GLU A 161 -24.46 -6.93 22.70
C GLU A 161 -24.82 -5.86 21.67
N ALA A 162 -25.94 -5.16 21.86
CA ALA A 162 -26.37 -4.07 20.97
C ALA A 162 -25.41 -2.88 21.05
N THR A 163 -24.95 -2.51 22.24
CA THR A 163 -23.98 -1.43 22.47
C THR A 163 -22.59 -1.82 21.95
N LEU A 164 -22.20 -3.09 22.09
CA LEU A 164 -20.95 -3.61 21.50
C LEU A 164 -21.01 -3.65 19.96
N GLN A 165 -22.17 -3.93 19.37
CA GLN A 165 -22.37 -3.77 17.92
C GLN A 165 -22.44 -2.31 17.49
N GLY A 166 -22.96 -1.42 18.34
CA GLY A 166 -22.84 0.02 18.19
C GLY A 166 -21.37 0.45 18.11
N LEU A 167 -20.52 -0.10 18.98
CA LEU A 167 -19.07 0.15 18.96
C LEU A 167 -18.40 -0.33 17.68
N ILE A 168 -18.71 -1.54 17.21
CA ILE A 168 -18.15 -2.05 15.95
C ILE A 168 -18.62 -1.23 14.75
N SER A 169 -19.86 -0.73 14.77
CA SER A 169 -20.40 0.09 13.68
C SER A 169 -19.85 1.53 13.71
N HIS A 170 -19.51 2.08 14.88
CA HIS A 170 -18.93 3.41 15.03
C HIS A 170 -17.41 3.44 14.83
N VAL A 171 -16.68 2.42 15.29
CA VAL A 171 -15.23 2.33 15.12
C VAL A 171 -14.93 1.80 13.72
N ASP A 172 -14.70 2.73 12.79
CA ASP A 172 -14.22 2.37 11.45
C ASP A 172 -12.79 1.81 11.52
N ILE A 173 -12.64 0.50 11.32
CA ILE A 173 -11.31 -0.15 11.25
C ILE A 173 -10.42 0.44 10.14
N HIS A 174 -11.01 1.15 9.18
CA HIS A 174 -10.32 1.83 8.07
C HIS A 174 -10.04 3.32 8.35
N ILE A 175 -10.31 3.83 9.55
CA ILE A 175 -10.04 5.23 9.92
C ILE A 175 -8.59 5.64 9.60
N ALA A 176 -8.38 6.74 8.88
CA ALA A 176 -7.04 7.19 8.46
C ALA A 176 -6.30 6.34 7.42
N VAL A 177 -6.82 5.20 6.94
CA VAL A 177 -6.13 4.35 5.94
C VAL A 177 -5.88 5.12 4.64
N ASP A 178 -6.89 5.84 4.14
CA ASP A 178 -6.76 6.63 2.91
C ASP A 178 -5.77 7.78 3.10
N GLN A 179 -5.80 8.46 4.25
CA GLN A 179 -4.89 9.54 4.59
C GLN A 179 -3.44 9.05 4.67
N LEU A 180 -3.20 7.89 5.30
CA LEU A 180 -1.88 7.25 5.33
C LEU A 180 -1.41 6.84 3.93
N GLY A 181 -2.30 6.31 3.08
CA GLY A 181 -1.99 5.96 1.69
C GLY A 181 -1.61 7.18 0.85
N ASN A 182 -2.39 8.26 0.96
CA ASN A 182 -2.13 9.53 0.29
C ASN A 182 -0.80 10.14 0.75
N LEU A 183 -0.51 10.11 2.06
CA LEU A 183 0.77 10.56 2.61
C LEU A 183 1.95 9.74 2.06
N LYS A 184 1.87 8.41 2.05
CA LYS A 184 2.92 7.55 1.49
C LYS A 184 3.19 7.90 0.01
N SER A 185 2.14 8.06 -0.78
CA SER A 185 2.24 8.44 -2.20
C SER A 185 2.90 9.81 -2.37
N ARG A 186 2.46 10.80 -1.59
CA ARG A 186 3.02 12.17 -1.64
C ARG A 186 4.48 12.20 -1.20
N ILE A 187 4.84 11.49 -0.14
CA ILE A 187 6.22 11.34 0.34
C ILE A 187 7.12 10.80 -0.78
N TYR A 188 6.72 9.72 -1.45
CA TYR A 188 7.49 9.17 -2.57
C TYR A 188 7.65 10.16 -3.73
N SER A 189 6.61 10.94 -4.06
CA SER A 189 6.70 11.96 -5.11
C SER A 189 7.66 13.11 -4.77
N LEU A 190 7.84 13.43 -3.48
CA LEU A 190 8.69 14.52 -3.02
C LEU A 190 10.16 14.10 -2.84
N MET A 191 10.44 12.81 -2.66
CA MET A 191 11.80 12.27 -2.54
C MET A 191 12.66 12.52 -3.78
N THR A 192 12.04 12.79 -4.93
CA THR A 192 12.70 13.13 -6.20
C THR A 192 12.75 14.64 -6.46
N GLY A 193 12.47 15.47 -5.45
CA GLY A 193 12.45 16.93 -5.57
C GLY A 193 13.74 17.62 -5.12
N GLY A 194 13.81 18.94 -5.28
CA GLY A 194 14.88 19.78 -4.71
C GLY A 194 14.77 19.93 -3.19
N GLN A 195 15.65 20.75 -2.61
CA GLN A 195 15.79 20.91 -1.15
C GLN A 195 14.46 21.19 -0.41
N ASP A 196 13.62 22.09 -0.91
CA ASP A 196 12.33 22.41 -0.28
C ASP A 196 11.37 21.22 -0.25
N ASN A 197 11.36 20.41 -1.33
CA ASN A 197 10.57 19.18 -1.40
C ASN A 197 11.09 18.12 -0.44
N LEU A 198 12.41 18.01 -0.28
CA LEU A 198 13.02 17.09 0.68
C LEU A 198 12.72 17.50 2.14
N GLN A 199 12.72 18.79 2.45
CA GLN A 199 12.30 19.29 3.76
C GLN A 199 10.80 19.03 4.00
N MET A 200 9.96 19.27 2.98
CA MET A 200 8.55 18.92 3.05
C MET A 200 8.33 17.42 3.25
N CYS A 201 9.15 16.58 2.63
CA CYS A 201 9.14 15.13 2.80
C CYS A 201 9.35 14.74 4.27
N LEU A 202 10.30 15.36 4.97
CA LEU A 202 10.52 15.13 6.41
C LEU A 202 9.31 15.55 7.25
N HIS A 203 8.68 16.69 6.93
CA HIS A 203 7.46 17.12 7.63
C HIS A 203 6.30 16.14 7.43
N LEU A 204 6.09 15.64 6.21
CA LEU A 204 5.05 14.65 5.93
C LEU A 204 5.36 13.29 6.54
N LEU A 205 6.64 12.90 6.66
CA LEU A 205 7.05 11.70 7.39
C LEU A 205 6.72 11.79 8.88
N THR A 206 6.96 12.94 9.51
CA THR A 206 6.54 13.18 10.91
C THR A 206 5.02 13.10 11.05
N LEU A 207 4.25 13.70 10.12
CA LEU A 207 2.79 13.60 10.13
C LEU A 207 2.31 12.14 9.94
N PHE A 208 2.95 11.39 9.04
CA PHE A 208 2.69 9.96 8.85
C PHE A 208 2.88 9.16 10.14
N VAL A 209 3.95 9.45 10.89
CA VAL A 209 4.23 8.84 12.20
C VAL A 209 3.15 9.19 13.21
N ARG A 210 2.71 10.45 13.27
CA ARG A 210 1.64 10.88 14.18
C ARG A 210 0.33 10.17 13.92
N ILE A 211 -0.12 10.15 12.66
CA ILE A 211 -1.36 9.46 12.27
C ILE A 211 -1.25 7.96 12.56
N SER A 212 -0.12 7.34 12.20
CA SER A 212 0.10 5.91 12.48
C SER A 212 0.06 5.63 13.97
N THR A 213 0.65 6.50 14.80
CA THR A 213 0.69 6.34 16.25
C THR A 213 -0.69 6.41 16.87
N LEU A 214 -1.47 7.44 16.52
CA LEU A 214 -2.84 7.62 16.98
C LEU A 214 -3.73 6.46 16.55
N ARG A 215 -3.66 6.06 15.27
CA ARG A 215 -4.46 4.97 14.71
C ARG A 215 -4.16 3.62 15.39
N HIS A 216 -2.89 3.21 15.47
CA HIS A 216 -2.54 1.92 16.11
C HIS A 216 -2.94 1.90 17.58
N SER A 217 -2.71 3.00 18.29
CA SER A 217 -3.09 3.13 19.70
C SER A 217 -4.60 3.02 19.90
N LEU A 218 -5.38 3.66 19.04
CA LEU A 218 -6.85 3.63 19.10
C LEU A 218 -7.41 2.24 18.77
N LEU A 219 -6.91 1.61 17.70
CA LEU A 219 -7.32 0.25 17.31
C LEU A 219 -6.93 -0.79 18.36
N PHE A 220 -5.76 -0.65 18.98
CA PHE A 220 -5.36 -1.51 20.10
C PHE A 220 -6.28 -1.34 21.30
N ARG A 221 -6.65 -0.10 21.65
CA ARG A 221 -7.62 0.17 22.72
C ARG A 221 -8.99 -0.43 22.42
N PHE A 222 -9.46 -0.29 21.18
CA PHE A 222 -10.71 -0.90 20.74
C PHE A 222 -10.68 -2.42 20.89
N MET A 223 -9.61 -3.06 20.40
CA MET A 223 -9.38 -4.49 20.53
C MET A 223 -9.32 -4.95 22.00
N ALA A 224 -8.61 -4.22 22.85
CA ALA A 224 -8.52 -4.51 24.28
C ALA A 224 -9.88 -4.39 24.96
N CYS A 225 -10.69 -3.38 24.62
CA CYS A 225 -12.04 -3.20 25.13
C CYS A 225 -12.93 -4.40 24.77
N LEU A 226 -12.96 -4.82 23.49
CA LEU A 226 -13.72 -5.99 23.05
C LEU A 226 -13.28 -7.27 23.77
N ARG A 227 -11.97 -7.45 23.96
CA ARG A 227 -11.41 -8.60 24.69
C ARG A 227 -11.85 -8.61 26.15
N LEU A 228 -11.82 -7.48 26.84
CA LEU A 228 -12.27 -7.34 28.23
C LEU A 228 -13.77 -7.63 28.38
N LYS A 229 -14.59 -7.17 27.43
CA LYS A 229 -16.04 -7.44 27.40
C LYS A 229 -16.39 -8.83 26.85
N LYS A 230 -15.37 -9.69 26.59
CA LYS A 230 -15.51 -11.06 26.05
C LYS A 230 -16.33 -11.13 24.76
N TYR A 231 -16.24 -10.10 23.93
CA TYR A 231 -17.01 -9.98 22.69
C TYR A 231 -16.26 -10.54 21.49
N SER A 232 -16.97 -11.28 20.61
CA SER A 232 -16.52 -11.86 19.34
C SER A 232 -15.00 -12.11 19.22
N PRO A 233 -14.50 -13.30 19.60
CA PRO A 233 -13.10 -13.67 19.43
C PRO A 233 -12.60 -13.53 17.98
N GLY A 234 -13.49 -13.74 17.00
CA GLY A 234 -13.19 -13.55 15.58
C GLY A 234 -12.87 -12.10 15.22
N THR A 235 -13.62 -11.13 15.75
CA THR A 235 -13.38 -9.70 15.53
C THR A 235 -12.07 -9.26 16.17
N VAL A 236 -11.79 -9.72 17.40
CA VAL A 236 -10.52 -9.45 18.09
C VAL A 236 -9.33 -9.99 17.29
N THR A 237 -9.43 -11.23 16.79
CA THR A 237 -8.39 -11.84 15.94
C THR A 237 -8.19 -11.08 14.63
N ALA A 238 -9.26 -10.55 14.03
CA ALA A 238 -9.18 -9.75 12.82
C ALA A 238 -8.46 -8.41 13.05
N LEU A 239 -8.72 -7.76 14.19
CA LEU A 239 -8.02 -6.52 14.59
C LEU A 239 -6.53 -6.76 14.86
N GLU A 240 -6.18 -7.86 15.52
CA GLU A 240 -4.76 -8.25 15.73
C GLU A 240 -4.03 -8.41 14.39
N LYS A 241 -4.63 -9.15 13.45
CA LYS A 241 -4.06 -9.32 12.10
C LYS A 241 -3.94 -8.00 11.35
N CYS A 242 -4.92 -7.09 11.53
CA CYS A 242 -4.90 -5.77 10.92
C CYS A 242 -3.74 -4.91 11.45
N LEU A 243 -3.60 -4.84 12.78
CA LEU A 243 -2.50 -4.13 13.45
C LEU A 243 -1.13 -4.68 13.03
N GLU A 244 -0.98 -6.00 12.98
CA GLU A 244 0.28 -6.63 12.59
C GLU A 244 0.63 -6.38 11.11
N LYS A 245 -0.36 -6.49 10.21
CA LYS A 245 -0.18 -6.17 8.79
C LYS A 245 0.21 -4.71 8.59
N GLU A 246 -0.39 -3.80 9.34
CA GLU A 246 -0.11 -2.36 9.26
C GLU A 246 1.28 -2.03 9.83
N ARG A 247 1.68 -2.65 10.95
CA ARG A 247 3.03 -2.58 11.52
C ARG A 247 4.09 -2.97 10.49
N LEU A 248 3.92 -4.13 9.84
CA LEU A 248 4.84 -4.62 8.80
C LEU A 248 4.85 -3.69 7.57
N SER A 249 3.69 -3.17 7.15
CA SER A 249 3.59 -2.19 6.06
C SER A 249 4.32 -0.89 6.38
N ASN A 250 4.24 -0.41 7.62
CA ASN A 250 4.92 0.80 8.07
C ASN A 250 6.43 0.60 8.19
N GLN A 251 6.85 -0.57 8.67
CA GLN A 251 8.26 -0.97 8.70
C GLN A 251 8.85 -1.04 7.29
N SER A 252 8.15 -1.68 6.35
CA SER A 252 8.57 -1.75 4.94
C SER A 252 8.62 -0.38 4.28
N PHE A 253 7.64 0.49 4.56
CA PHE A 253 7.64 1.85 4.03
C PHE A 253 8.82 2.69 4.51
N LEU A 254 9.18 2.62 5.80
CA LEU A 254 10.28 3.38 6.38
C LEU A 254 11.66 2.69 6.24
N GLN A 255 11.71 1.51 5.63
CA GLN A 255 12.93 0.71 5.50
C GLN A 255 14.05 1.45 4.77
N PHE A 256 13.74 2.44 3.94
CA PHE A 256 14.73 3.23 3.22
C PHE A 256 15.69 4.03 4.12
N PHE A 257 15.39 4.22 5.40
CA PHE A 257 16.34 4.84 6.34
C PHE A 257 17.48 3.89 6.73
N SER A 258 17.20 2.59 6.81
CA SER A 258 18.21 1.55 7.07
C SER A 258 18.84 1.04 5.77
N LEU A 259 18.06 1.06 4.69
CA LEU A 259 18.37 0.49 3.39
C LEU A 259 18.01 1.44 2.25
N PRO A 260 18.68 2.61 2.16
CA PRO A 260 18.40 3.58 1.12
C PRO A 260 18.79 3.04 -0.25
N SER A 261 17.87 3.14 -1.21
CA SER A 261 18.13 2.91 -2.63
C SER A 261 18.48 4.24 -3.30
N LEU A 262 18.95 4.21 -4.55
CA LEU A 262 19.13 5.44 -5.35
C LEU A 262 17.86 6.32 -5.42
N LYS A 263 16.67 5.71 -5.41
CA LYS A 263 15.40 6.43 -5.47
C LYS A 263 15.04 7.12 -4.15
N THR A 264 15.58 6.65 -3.04
CA THR A 264 15.17 7.08 -1.68
C THR A 264 16.29 7.75 -0.89
N ALA A 265 17.55 7.62 -1.31
CA ALA A 265 18.70 8.18 -0.59
C ALA A 265 18.70 9.72 -0.51
N ALA A 266 17.98 10.41 -1.40
CA ALA A 266 17.88 11.87 -1.39
C ALA A 266 17.30 12.41 -0.08
N VAL A 267 16.33 11.74 0.54
CA VAL A 267 15.76 12.21 1.82
C VAL A 267 16.79 12.20 2.96
N LEU A 268 17.79 11.33 2.88
CA LEU A 268 18.85 11.23 3.88
C LEU A 268 19.86 12.38 3.80
N THR A 269 19.87 13.17 2.72
CA THR A 269 20.76 14.33 2.60
C THR A 269 20.35 15.47 3.54
N VAL A 270 19.05 15.60 3.78
CA VAL A 270 18.47 16.60 4.70
C VAL A 270 18.11 16.04 6.07
N PHE A 271 18.09 14.72 6.23
CA PHE A 271 17.76 14.07 7.50
C PHE A 271 18.92 14.18 8.49
N ASP A 272 18.59 14.67 9.69
CA ASP A 272 19.47 14.63 10.85
C ASP A 272 18.70 14.11 12.07
N PRO A 273 18.96 12.88 12.55
CA PRO A 273 18.25 12.28 13.67
C PRO A 273 18.48 13.00 15.02
N LEU A 274 19.44 13.93 15.08
CA LEU A 274 19.68 14.75 16.27
C LEU A 274 18.85 16.04 16.27
N HIS A 275 18.24 16.39 15.14
CA HIS A 275 17.43 17.59 15.00
C HIS A 275 16.04 17.43 15.66
N GLU A 276 15.61 18.45 16.39
CA GLU A 276 14.36 18.45 17.17
C GLU A 276 13.07 18.27 16.35
N ASN A 277 13.12 18.50 15.03
CA ASN A 277 11.95 18.41 14.14
C ASN A 277 11.65 16.98 13.68
N VAL A 278 12.60 16.06 13.86
CA VAL A 278 12.45 14.65 13.44
C VAL A 278 12.55 13.68 14.63
N VAL A 279 12.56 14.19 15.87
CA VAL A 279 12.66 13.36 17.09
C VAL A 279 11.55 12.32 17.19
N GLU A 280 10.33 12.67 16.77
CA GLU A 280 9.18 11.76 16.71
C GLU A 280 9.39 10.65 15.67
N LEU A 281 9.90 10.99 14.49
CA LEU A 281 10.23 10.03 13.44
C LEU A 281 11.30 9.03 13.90
N VAL A 282 12.36 9.53 14.53
CA VAL A 282 13.44 8.71 15.08
C VAL A 282 12.92 7.78 16.18
N ALA A 283 12.09 8.28 17.08
CA ALA A 283 11.47 7.47 18.13
C ALA A 283 10.63 6.33 17.51
N TYR A 284 9.82 6.63 16.50
CA TYR A 284 8.95 5.64 15.87
C TYR A 284 9.73 4.59 15.09
N MET A 285 10.79 4.98 14.39
CA MET A 285 11.69 4.03 13.72
C MET A 285 12.36 3.07 14.70
N LYS A 286 12.76 3.57 15.88
CA LYS A 286 13.30 2.74 16.95
C LYS A 286 12.30 1.68 17.41
N GLU A 287 11.04 2.07 17.62
CA GLU A 287 9.98 1.12 18.02
C GLU A 287 9.65 0.11 16.91
N LEU A 288 9.83 0.48 15.64
CA LEU A 288 9.75 -0.45 14.50
C LEU A 288 11.01 -1.30 14.28
N ARG A 289 12.03 -1.18 15.15
CA ARG A 289 13.32 -1.89 15.04
C ARG A 289 14.03 -1.63 13.70
N LEU A 290 13.94 -0.39 13.21
CA LEU A 290 14.67 0.07 12.03
C LEU A 290 15.98 0.72 12.46
N PRO A 291 17.15 0.09 12.17
CA PRO A 291 18.45 0.65 12.53
C PRO A 291 18.77 1.88 11.68
N LEU A 292 19.43 2.86 12.29
CA LEU A 292 20.08 3.97 11.58
C LEU A 292 21.57 3.66 11.49
N HIS A 293 22.13 3.63 10.29
CA HIS A 293 23.56 3.42 10.09
C HIS A 293 24.34 4.72 10.30
N ASP A 294 25.00 4.85 11.45
CA ASP A 294 26.02 5.87 11.69
C ASP A 294 27.38 5.36 11.19
N LEU A 295 27.97 6.07 10.24
CA LEU A 295 29.23 5.72 9.57
C LEU A 295 30.47 6.24 10.34
N LYS A 296 30.26 6.87 11.50
CA LYS A 296 31.35 7.49 12.28
C LYS A 296 32.42 6.48 12.63
N GLU A 297 32.07 5.30 13.13
CA GLU A 297 33.04 4.29 13.57
C GLU A 297 33.84 3.70 12.39
N GLU A 298 33.22 3.61 11.21
CA GLU A 298 33.82 3.02 10.03
C GLU A 298 34.71 3.99 9.27
N LEU A 299 34.40 5.29 9.29
CA LEU A 299 35.06 6.31 8.47
C LEU A 299 35.91 7.31 9.25
N HIS A 300 35.61 7.60 10.52
CA HIS A 300 36.31 8.63 11.27
C HIS A 300 37.80 8.31 11.42
N ASP A 301 38.62 9.33 11.21
CA ASP A 301 40.06 9.34 11.30
C ASP A 301 40.81 8.40 10.33
N ARG A 302 40.13 7.93 9.27
CA ARG A 302 40.70 7.01 8.28
C ARG A 302 40.91 7.66 6.93
N ASN A 303 41.88 7.13 6.17
CA ASN A 303 42.22 7.59 4.81
C ASN A 303 41.62 6.64 3.77
N PHE A 304 40.94 7.21 2.76
CA PHE A 304 40.34 6.45 1.68
C PHE A 304 40.71 7.01 0.30
N LEU A 305 40.72 6.11 -0.67
CA LEU A 305 40.58 6.43 -2.09
C LEU A 305 39.09 6.48 -2.43
N ILE A 306 38.63 7.55 -3.06
CA ILE A 306 37.25 7.69 -3.53
C ILE A 306 37.21 7.32 -5.03
N LYS A 307 36.51 6.25 -5.38
CA LYS A 307 36.45 5.71 -6.74
C LYS A 307 35.01 5.70 -7.26
N PRO A 308 34.71 6.20 -8.46
CA PRO A 308 33.38 6.05 -9.04
C PRO A 308 33.12 4.58 -9.38
N LEU A 309 31.90 4.11 -9.08
CA LEU A 309 31.54 2.71 -9.18
C LEU A 309 31.69 2.15 -10.60
N ARG A 310 31.18 2.87 -11.61
CA ARG A 310 31.22 2.45 -13.03
C ARG A 310 32.60 2.53 -13.68
N LYS A 311 33.58 3.19 -13.05
CA LYS A 311 34.94 3.37 -13.58
C LYS A 311 35.98 3.20 -12.46
N PRO A 312 36.19 1.99 -11.92
CA PRO A 312 37.07 1.77 -10.77
C PRO A 312 38.57 2.00 -11.07
N SER A 313 38.94 2.16 -12.34
CA SER A 313 40.30 2.50 -12.79
C SER A 313 40.70 3.96 -12.54
N ILE A 314 39.72 4.83 -12.24
CA ILE A 314 39.96 6.23 -11.88
C ILE A 314 39.70 6.44 -10.39
N VAL A 315 40.39 7.40 -9.81
CA VAL A 315 40.23 7.87 -8.44
C VAL A 315 40.00 9.39 -8.46
N LEU A 316 39.25 9.92 -7.50
CA LEU A 316 39.27 11.36 -7.28
C LEU A 316 40.66 11.79 -6.81
N GLY A 317 41.13 12.93 -7.31
CA GLY A 317 42.44 13.43 -6.96
C GLY A 317 42.51 14.96 -6.96
N ARG A 318 43.52 15.45 -6.23
CA ARG A 318 43.86 16.86 -6.06
C ARG A 318 44.89 17.29 -7.12
N PRO A 319 44.50 18.03 -8.17
CA PRO A 319 45.47 18.59 -9.09
C PRO A 319 46.31 19.67 -8.41
N PHE A 320 47.55 19.84 -8.88
CA PHE A 320 48.40 20.95 -8.49
C PHE A 320 48.36 22.01 -9.59
N PRO A 321 48.17 23.31 -9.27
CA PRO A 321 48.05 23.92 -7.92
C PRO A 321 46.65 23.80 -7.27
N SER A 322 46.55 24.04 -5.95
CA SER A 322 45.35 23.85 -5.10
C SER A 322 44.09 24.63 -5.55
N VAL A 323 44.24 25.64 -6.41
CA VAL A 323 43.11 26.40 -7.00
C VAL A 323 42.31 25.61 -8.06
N SER A 324 42.88 24.52 -8.56
CA SER A 324 42.23 23.65 -9.55
C SER A 324 41.14 22.79 -8.92
N SER A 325 40.09 22.49 -9.70
CA SER A 325 39.00 21.63 -9.26
C SER A 325 39.45 20.18 -9.09
N ILE A 326 38.89 19.50 -8.10
CA ILE A 326 39.07 18.06 -7.90
C ILE A 326 38.64 17.35 -9.18
N ARG A 327 39.41 16.36 -9.63
CA ARG A 327 39.15 15.67 -10.88
C ARG A 327 39.51 14.20 -10.81
N ALA A 328 39.01 13.44 -11.78
CA ALA A 328 39.44 12.07 -12.00
C ALA A 328 40.94 12.02 -12.34
N MET A 329 41.65 11.12 -11.67
CA MET A 329 43.03 10.77 -11.97
C MET A 329 43.11 9.28 -12.27
N LYS A 330 43.96 8.90 -13.22
CA LYS A 330 44.29 7.49 -13.42
C LYS A 330 44.98 6.97 -12.17
N ARG A 331 44.62 5.76 -11.73
CA ARG A 331 45.26 5.09 -10.59
C ARG A 331 46.78 5.11 -10.79
N SER A 332 47.51 5.86 -9.96
CA SER A 332 48.98 5.74 -9.95
C SER A 332 49.34 4.37 -9.39
N THR A 333 50.40 3.77 -9.92
CA THR A 333 51.05 2.61 -9.31
C THR A 333 51.56 2.93 -7.90
N ASP A 334 51.76 4.20 -7.59
CA ASP A 334 52.09 4.71 -6.26
C ASP A 334 50.82 4.92 -5.41
N VAL A 335 50.54 3.95 -4.54
CA VAL A 335 49.46 4.02 -3.52
C VAL A 335 49.80 5.05 -2.42
N CYS A 336 51.06 5.49 -2.34
CA CYS A 336 51.59 6.53 -1.43
C CYS A 336 51.36 7.96 -1.88
N ASN A 337 50.82 8.16 -3.08
CA ASN A 337 50.50 9.49 -3.58
C ASN A 337 49.42 10.19 -2.72
N ALA A 338 49.84 11.16 -1.91
CA ALA A 338 48.95 11.93 -1.03
C ALA A 338 47.86 12.72 -1.78
N ARG A 339 48.01 12.95 -3.10
CA ARG A 339 47.04 13.71 -3.91
C ARG A 339 45.73 12.97 -4.17
N VAL A 340 45.71 11.65 -4.04
CA VAL A 340 44.50 10.82 -4.27
C VAL A 340 43.92 10.26 -2.97
N ARG A 341 44.46 10.67 -1.81
CA ARG A 341 44.06 10.23 -0.48
C ARG A 341 43.22 11.28 0.22
N PHE A 342 42.16 10.82 0.87
CA PHE A 342 41.20 11.67 1.58
C PHE A 342 40.98 11.15 3.00
N ARG A 343 41.30 11.96 4.02
CA ARG A 343 41.04 11.65 5.43
C ARG A 343 39.64 12.11 5.79
N PHE A 344 38.83 11.22 6.36
CA PHE A 344 37.49 11.53 6.83
C PHE A 344 37.53 11.85 8.32
N ILE A 345 36.97 12.98 8.72
CA ILE A 345 36.92 13.42 10.12
C ILE A 345 35.46 13.73 10.42
N ALA A 346 34.79 12.83 11.15
CA ALA A 346 33.41 13.04 11.58
C ALA A 346 33.27 14.37 12.35
N VAL A 347 32.17 15.09 12.09
CA VAL A 347 31.82 16.32 12.80
C VAL A 347 31.17 15.94 14.12
N ASP A 348 31.64 16.51 15.23
CA ASP A 348 31.11 16.18 16.55
C ASP A 348 29.65 16.59 16.70
N GLY A 349 28.84 15.69 17.27
CA GLY A 349 27.43 15.94 17.51
C GLY A 349 26.53 15.94 16.26
N GLU A 350 27.02 15.45 15.12
CA GLU A 350 26.27 15.41 13.85
C GLU A 350 26.21 13.99 13.29
N PHE A 351 25.11 13.65 12.61
CA PHE A 351 24.93 12.33 11.99
C PHE A 351 25.48 12.27 10.56
N ASN A 352 26.33 11.28 10.29
CA ASN A 352 26.90 10.98 8.97
C ASN A 352 27.53 12.20 8.26
N LEU A 353 28.05 13.15 9.04
CA LEU A 353 28.65 14.38 8.55
C LEU A 353 30.15 14.38 8.80
N PHE A 354 30.93 14.67 7.77
CA PHE A 354 32.39 14.54 7.80
C PHE A 354 33.06 15.75 7.15
N TYR A 355 34.17 16.18 7.71
CA TYR A 355 35.18 16.93 6.98
C TYR A 355 36.04 15.96 6.19
N ILE A 356 36.26 16.26 4.91
CA ILE A 356 37.16 15.49 4.04
C ILE A 356 38.44 16.30 3.87
N ARG A 357 39.57 15.82 4.41
CA ARG A 357 40.83 16.55 4.50
C ARG A 357 41.96 15.86 3.73
N SER A 358 42.83 16.65 3.12
CA SER A 358 44.08 16.15 2.57
C SER A 358 45.07 15.74 3.70
N PRO A 359 45.68 14.53 3.63
CA PRO A 359 46.58 14.07 4.69
C PRO A 359 47.88 14.87 4.84
N ASP A 360 48.38 15.43 3.73
CA ASP A 360 49.66 16.13 3.61
C ASP A 360 49.54 17.65 3.84
N LEU A 361 48.64 18.31 3.11
CA LEU A 361 48.51 19.78 3.10
C LEU A 361 47.50 20.28 4.13
N LYS A 362 46.76 19.37 4.77
CA LYS A 362 45.76 19.69 5.78
C LYS A 362 44.63 20.60 5.26
N GLU A 363 44.49 20.72 3.94
CA GLU A 363 43.40 21.42 3.23
C GLU A 363 42.10 20.61 3.27
N TYR A 364 40.97 21.30 3.31
CA TYR A 364 39.62 20.72 3.34
C TYR A 364 39.00 20.73 1.95
N MET A 365 38.31 19.63 1.63
CA MET A 365 37.44 19.54 0.47
C MET A 365 36.19 20.38 0.70
N TYR A 366 35.82 21.20 -0.25
CA TYR A 366 34.58 21.98 -0.19
C TYR A 366 33.97 22.14 -1.58
N MET A 367 32.67 22.41 -1.62
CA MET A 367 31.96 22.76 -2.85
C MET A 367 31.91 24.29 -3.00
N LYS A 368 32.10 24.81 -4.21
CA LYS A 368 31.87 26.22 -4.54
C LYS A 368 30.42 26.45 -4.96
N GLU A 369 30.00 27.70 -5.00
CA GLU A 369 28.66 28.12 -5.49
C GLU A 369 28.40 27.67 -6.93
N ASN A 370 29.44 27.63 -7.77
CA ASN A 370 29.36 27.07 -9.12
C ASN A 370 29.45 25.53 -9.14
N THR A 371 29.15 24.89 -8.02
CA THR A 371 29.07 23.44 -7.74
C THR A 371 30.36 22.63 -7.94
N TYR A 372 31.46 23.22 -8.38
CA TYR A 372 32.75 22.53 -8.47
C TYR A 372 33.35 22.25 -7.09
N CYS A 373 33.90 21.04 -6.94
CA CYS A 373 34.60 20.66 -5.71
C CYS A 373 36.07 21.10 -5.76
N LYS A 374 36.57 21.72 -4.69
CA LYS A 374 37.92 22.26 -4.55
C LYS A 374 38.55 21.93 -3.20
N TYR A 375 39.82 22.31 -3.02
CA TYR A 375 40.54 22.25 -1.76
C TYR A 375 40.99 23.65 -1.31
N ASP A 376 40.94 23.90 -0.01
CA ASP A 376 41.53 25.11 0.57
C ASP A 376 41.95 24.88 2.03
N LYS A 377 42.90 25.69 2.53
CA LYS A 377 43.22 25.73 3.95
C LYS A 377 42.17 26.59 4.66
N MET A 378 41.43 25.97 5.57
CA MET A 378 40.42 26.64 6.38
C MET A 378 40.81 26.55 7.85
N SER A 379 40.81 27.70 8.54
CA SER A 379 40.94 27.75 10.01
C SER A 379 39.68 27.24 10.69
N SER A 380 38.51 27.60 10.15
CA SER A 380 37.19 27.16 10.58
C SER A 380 36.37 26.72 9.36
N PRO A 381 36.29 25.41 9.06
CA PRO A 381 35.56 24.92 7.89
C PRO A 381 34.06 25.19 8.01
N ASN A 382 33.45 25.76 6.97
CA ASN A 382 32.03 26.10 6.92
C ASN A 382 31.18 24.92 6.39
N GLU A 383 29.86 25.12 6.26
CA GLU A 383 28.91 24.10 5.79
C GLU A 383 29.18 23.59 4.36
N SER A 384 29.89 24.36 3.53
CA SER A 384 30.30 23.91 2.19
C SER A 384 31.44 22.88 2.20
N ALA A 385 32.13 22.74 3.34
CA ALA A 385 33.17 21.77 3.60
C ALA A 385 32.71 20.60 4.48
N MET A 386 31.46 20.63 4.95
CA MET A 386 30.84 19.55 5.71
C MET A 386 30.11 18.62 4.74
N TRP A 387 30.61 17.39 4.61
CA TRP A 387 30.11 16.40 3.65
C TRP A 387 29.22 15.39 4.35
N ARG A 388 27.97 15.29 3.91
CA ARG A 388 27.09 14.19 4.30
C ARG A 388 27.41 12.98 3.45
N VAL A 389 27.71 11.87 4.11
CA VAL A 389 28.06 10.60 3.49
C VAL A 389 26.90 9.64 3.71
N ILE A 390 26.31 9.15 2.63
CA ILE A 390 25.18 8.22 2.71
C ILE A 390 25.58 6.95 1.99
N ARG A 391 25.50 5.83 2.69
CA ARG A 391 25.61 4.51 2.08
C ARG A 391 24.33 4.19 1.32
N VAL A 392 24.43 3.63 0.11
CA VAL A 392 23.28 3.33 -0.76
C VAL A 392 23.34 1.87 -1.23
N LYS A 393 22.18 1.21 -1.28
CA LYS A 393 22.01 -0.14 -1.85
C LYS A 393 21.77 -0.06 -3.36
N GLU A 394 22.67 -0.61 -4.17
CA GLU A 394 22.55 -0.66 -5.64
C GLU A 394 21.72 -1.85 -6.13
N THR A 395 21.94 -3.05 -5.59
CA THR A 395 21.26 -4.29 -6.01
C THR A 395 20.85 -5.16 -4.82
N ASP A 396 19.85 -6.03 -5.02
CA ASP A 396 19.37 -6.91 -3.95
C ASP A 396 20.40 -7.95 -3.47
N ASN A 397 21.42 -8.24 -4.27
CA ASN A 397 22.50 -9.19 -4.00
C ASN A 397 23.81 -8.52 -3.49
N GLU A 398 23.76 -7.25 -3.06
CA GLU A 398 24.95 -6.50 -2.62
C GLU A 398 25.67 -7.07 -1.38
N GLU A 399 25.07 -8.03 -0.66
CA GLU A 399 25.72 -8.67 0.49
C GLU A 399 27.04 -9.36 0.13
N GLU A 400 27.31 -9.63 -1.15
CA GLU A 400 28.51 -10.35 -1.60
C GLU A 400 29.64 -9.46 -2.19
N THR A 401 29.38 -8.19 -2.55
CA THR A 401 30.31 -7.42 -3.42
C THR A 401 31.02 -6.25 -2.72
N HIS A 402 30.44 -5.05 -2.57
CA HIS A 402 31.10 -3.84 -1.97
C HIS A 402 30.08 -2.81 -1.46
N SER A 403 30.43 -1.91 -0.51
CA SER A 403 29.55 -0.80 -0.12
C SER A 403 29.66 0.42 -1.04
N CYS A 404 28.51 0.95 -1.46
CA CYS A 404 28.38 2.12 -2.31
C CYS A 404 27.96 3.36 -1.49
N PHE A 405 28.47 4.54 -1.86
CA PHE A 405 28.25 5.79 -1.15
C PHE A 405 27.92 6.94 -2.12
N ILE A 406 27.11 7.87 -1.65
CA ILE A 406 26.90 9.19 -2.25
C ILE A 406 27.38 10.29 -1.31
N PHE A 407 27.70 11.46 -1.88
CA PHE A 407 28.21 12.62 -1.15
C PHE A 407 27.46 13.88 -1.54
N CYS A 408 27.09 14.70 -0.56
CA CYS A 408 26.62 16.07 -0.74
C CYS A 408 27.14 16.95 0.39
N THR A 409 27.04 18.27 0.26
CA THR A 409 27.44 19.18 1.35
C THR A 409 26.24 19.53 2.23
N LYS A 410 26.47 19.95 3.48
CA LYS A 410 25.40 20.48 4.35
C LYS A 410 24.77 21.74 3.75
N LYS A 411 25.58 22.60 3.12
CA LYS A 411 25.11 23.84 2.46
C LYS A 411 24.20 23.57 1.25
N TRP A 412 24.49 22.52 0.48
CA TRP A 412 23.74 22.15 -0.73
C TRP A 412 23.40 20.65 -0.73
N PRO A 413 22.35 20.25 0.01
CA PRO A 413 21.98 18.84 0.20
C PRO A 413 21.37 18.20 -1.05
N ASP A 414 20.91 18.99 -2.03
CA ASP A 414 20.39 18.52 -3.31
C ASP A 414 21.49 18.34 -4.38
N LYS A 415 22.70 18.89 -4.15
CA LYS A 415 23.82 18.85 -5.09
C LYS A 415 24.74 17.66 -4.80
N ILE A 416 24.31 16.47 -5.22
CA ILE A 416 25.10 15.23 -5.06
C ILE A 416 26.29 15.25 -6.02
N ILE A 417 27.47 14.84 -5.54
CA ILE A 417 28.69 14.80 -6.35
C ILE A 417 28.55 13.77 -7.49
N PHE A 418 29.00 14.16 -8.68
CA PHE A 418 29.34 13.24 -9.77
C PHE A 418 30.63 13.70 -10.46
N ILE A 419 31.16 12.87 -11.37
CA ILE A 419 32.29 13.23 -12.23
C ILE A 419 31.75 13.64 -13.60
N GLU A 420 32.00 14.88 -13.99
CA GLU A 420 31.54 15.42 -15.26
C GLU A 420 32.18 14.70 -16.45
N ASN A 421 31.41 14.44 -17.50
CA ASN A 421 31.91 13.83 -18.74
C ASN A 421 32.56 14.85 -19.68
N THR A 422 33.48 15.65 -19.16
CA THR A 422 34.29 16.62 -19.92
C THR A 422 35.74 16.16 -20.02
N TYR A 423 36.54 16.84 -20.85
CA TYR A 423 37.98 16.57 -20.97
C TYR A 423 38.70 16.57 -19.62
N TYR A 424 38.31 17.47 -18.71
CA TYR A 424 38.95 17.61 -17.39
C TYR A 424 38.41 16.65 -16.33
N GLN A 425 37.25 16.01 -16.56
CA GLN A 425 36.62 15.06 -15.64
C GLN A 425 36.57 15.56 -14.18
N CYS A 426 36.10 16.79 -14.00
CA CYS A 426 36.02 17.43 -12.70
C CYS A 426 34.88 16.85 -11.84
N ALA A 427 35.10 16.79 -10.53
CA ALA A 427 34.05 16.51 -9.55
C ALA A 427 33.18 17.75 -9.33
N LYS A 428 31.89 17.61 -9.57
CA LYS A 428 30.90 18.69 -9.53
C LYS A 428 29.64 18.20 -8.81
N GLY A 429 28.98 19.07 -8.06
CA GLY A 429 27.63 18.84 -7.56
C GLY A 429 26.63 18.92 -8.70
N ARG A 430 25.70 17.97 -8.78
CA ARG A 430 24.74 17.92 -9.88
C ARG A 430 23.70 19.04 -9.76
N GLU A 431 23.54 19.84 -10.82
CA GLU A 431 22.66 21.02 -10.80
C GLU A 431 21.18 20.64 -10.94
N ASP A 432 20.85 19.72 -11.85
CA ASP A 432 19.47 19.29 -12.17
C ASP A 432 19.30 17.77 -12.07
N ALA A 433 18.92 17.28 -10.91
CA ALA A 433 18.62 15.86 -10.74
C ALA A 433 17.42 15.66 -9.84
N THR A 434 16.27 15.45 -10.46
CA THR A 434 15.13 14.87 -9.76
C THR A 434 15.42 13.42 -9.33
N ILE A 435 16.42 12.75 -9.92
CA ILE A 435 16.75 11.35 -9.65
C ILE A 435 18.26 11.18 -9.49
N ILE A 436 18.69 10.48 -8.44
CA ILE A 436 20.09 10.09 -8.22
C ILE A 436 20.44 8.97 -9.20
N GLY A 437 21.34 9.26 -10.14
CA GLY A 437 21.86 8.27 -11.08
C GLY A 437 23.07 7.50 -10.53
N HIS A 438 23.39 6.37 -11.16
CA HIS A 438 24.55 5.54 -10.78
C HIS A 438 25.90 6.26 -10.95
N GLU A 439 25.96 7.32 -11.76
CA GLU A 439 27.14 8.18 -11.89
C GLU A 439 27.51 8.93 -10.61
N CYS A 440 26.58 9.03 -9.66
CA CYS A 440 26.81 9.60 -8.34
C CYS A 440 27.33 8.58 -7.32
N LEU A 441 27.45 7.30 -7.69
CA LEU A 441 27.90 6.24 -6.79
C LEU A 441 29.42 6.13 -6.75
N PHE A 442 29.93 6.08 -5.53
CA PHE A 442 31.35 5.92 -5.25
C PHE A 442 31.60 4.76 -4.29
N THR A 443 32.79 4.19 -4.36
CA THR A 443 33.32 3.22 -3.39
C THR A 443 34.47 3.87 -2.63
N LEU A 444 34.59 3.52 -1.35
CA LEU A 444 35.72 3.91 -0.50
C LEU A 444 36.67 2.72 -0.39
N THR A 445 37.93 2.89 -0.78
CA THR A 445 38.96 1.85 -0.65
C THR A 445 40.04 2.30 0.36
N PRO A 446 40.29 1.55 1.44
CA PRO A 446 41.46 1.75 2.30
C PRO A 446 42.78 1.58 1.53
N LEU A 447 43.89 1.99 2.14
CA LEU A 447 45.20 2.01 1.47
C LEU A 447 45.77 0.61 1.15
N GLU A 448 45.34 -0.43 1.87
CA GLU A 448 45.94 -1.78 1.79
C GLU A 448 44.94 -2.88 1.45
N ASP A 449 43.67 -2.56 1.15
CA ASP A 449 42.61 -3.57 1.21
C ASP A 449 41.53 -3.43 0.11
N ARG A 450 40.61 -4.39 0.10
CA ARG A 450 39.37 -4.39 -0.70
C ARG A 450 38.48 -3.19 -0.31
N PRO A 451 37.54 -2.76 -1.17
CA PRO A 451 36.59 -1.71 -0.83
C PRO A 451 35.90 -1.96 0.52
N VAL A 452 35.60 -0.89 1.27
CA VAL A 452 34.94 -0.99 2.57
C VAL A 452 33.65 -1.82 2.43
N ARG A 453 33.50 -2.78 3.34
CA ARG A 453 32.31 -3.61 3.47
C ARG A 453 31.66 -3.29 4.80
N ILE A 454 30.58 -2.52 4.75
CA ILE A 454 29.74 -2.27 5.91
C ILE A 454 28.56 -3.25 5.80
N PRO A 455 28.23 -4.07 6.81
CA PRO A 455 27.08 -4.95 6.74
C PRO A 455 25.78 -4.14 6.68
N ILE A 456 24.80 -4.60 5.91
CA ILE A 456 23.45 -4.04 5.96
C ILE A 456 22.81 -4.56 7.25
N LEU A 457 22.36 -3.66 8.13
CA LEU A 457 21.57 -4.05 9.29
C LEU A 457 20.12 -4.22 8.82
N ARG A 458 19.62 -5.45 8.87
CA ARG A 458 18.24 -5.79 8.52
C ARG A 458 17.31 -5.53 9.72
N PRO A 459 16.00 -5.35 9.48
CA PRO A 459 15.05 -5.20 10.56
C PRO A 459 15.05 -6.44 11.46
N GLY A 460 15.39 -6.26 12.75
CA GLY A 460 15.54 -7.36 13.70
C GLY A 460 16.99 -7.68 14.12
N ASP A 461 18.00 -7.14 13.43
CA ASP A 461 19.43 -7.33 13.75
C ASP A 461 19.90 -6.54 14.98
N LEU A 462 18.98 -6.19 15.90
CA LEU A 462 19.36 -5.61 17.19
C LEU A 462 20.09 -6.67 18.01
N THR A 463 21.41 -6.73 17.86
CA THR A 463 22.27 -7.11 18.98
C THR A 463 22.01 -6.05 20.05
N VAL A 464 21.14 -6.40 21.00
CA VAL A 464 21.31 -5.89 22.36
C VAL A 464 22.73 -6.30 22.70
N GLU A 465 23.69 -5.38 22.66
CA GLU A 465 24.91 -5.52 23.43
C GLU A 465 24.45 -5.53 24.89
N PRO A 466 24.50 -6.66 25.60
CA PRO A 466 24.57 -6.57 27.05
C PRO A 466 25.97 -6.01 27.31
N GLU A 467 26.05 -4.82 27.90
CA GLU A 467 27.30 -4.43 28.55
C GLU A 467 27.68 -5.57 29.53
N ASP A 468 28.87 -6.12 29.29
CA ASP A 468 29.65 -7.06 30.11
C ASP A 468 29.17 -8.52 30.24
N CYS A 469 29.85 -9.45 29.52
CA CYS A 469 30.64 -10.54 30.13
C CYS A 469 31.44 -11.36 29.08
N PRO A 470 32.61 -11.93 29.47
CA PRO A 470 33.69 -12.33 28.55
C PRO A 470 33.54 -13.74 27.94
N GLU A 471 34.30 -13.94 26.87
CA GLU A 471 34.51 -15.17 26.08
C GLU A 471 34.66 -16.46 26.91
N GLU A 472 34.04 -17.57 26.46
CA GLU A 472 34.77 -18.83 26.23
C GLU A 472 33.99 -19.88 25.40
N LYS A 473 34.62 -20.30 24.29
CA LYS A 473 34.64 -21.64 23.65
C LYS A 473 33.37 -22.52 23.72
N THR A 474 32.82 -22.87 22.56
CA THR A 474 33.00 -24.24 22.01
C THR A 474 32.70 -24.33 20.51
N ARG A 475 33.67 -24.91 19.79
CA ARG A 475 33.57 -25.36 18.39
C ARG A 475 32.55 -26.48 18.26
N LEU A 476 31.88 -26.59 17.11
CA LEU A 476 31.63 -27.86 16.40
C LEU A 476 31.11 -27.58 14.97
N ILE A 477 31.91 -27.99 13.98
CA ILE A 477 31.55 -28.14 12.57
C ILE A 477 30.78 -29.46 12.42
N PRO A 478 29.83 -29.58 11.47
CA PRO A 478 30.07 -30.58 10.41
C PRO A 478 29.77 -30.08 8.98
N THR A 479 30.70 -30.42 8.11
CA THR A 479 30.70 -30.48 6.65
C THR A 479 29.69 -31.47 6.09
N GLY A 480 29.24 -31.26 4.84
CA GLY A 480 28.62 -32.31 4.02
C GLY A 480 27.90 -31.79 2.76
N ASP A 481 28.64 -31.73 1.66
CA ASP A 481 28.20 -31.39 0.29
C ASP A 481 27.09 -32.29 -0.28
N CYS A 482 26.28 -31.74 -1.19
CA CYS A 482 25.85 -32.43 -2.42
C CYS A 482 25.23 -31.42 -3.43
N GLN A 483 25.92 -31.19 -4.54
CA GLN A 483 25.46 -30.47 -5.74
C GLN A 483 24.83 -31.44 -6.77
N ILE A 484 24.31 -30.83 -7.86
CA ILE A 484 24.10 -31.38 -9.24
C ILE A 484 22.69 -31.99 -9.46
N SER A 485 21.88 -31.70 -10.50
CA SER A 485 21.90 -30.79 -11.67
C SER A 485 20.51 -30.81 -12.34
N ILE A 486 20.16 -29.74 -13.06
CA ILE A 486 18.98 -29.63 -13.94
C ILE A 486 19.38 -29.96 -15.39
N PRO A 487 18.59 -30.73 -16.17
CA PRO A 487 18.72 -30.78 -17.62
C PRO A 487 17.62 -29.99 -18.36
N LYS A 488 18.05 -29.25 -19.39
CA LYS A 488 17.24 -28.71 -20.49
C LYS A 488 17.11 -29.74 -21.63
N PRO A 489 16.04 -29.66 -22.44
CA PRO A 489 16.14 -29.72 -23.92
C PRO A 489 15.29 -28.62 -24.59
N SER A 490 15.76 -27.75 -25.50
CA SER A 490 16.25 -27.88 -26.89
C SER A 490 15.17 -28.17 -27.97
N SER A 491 14.75 -27.08 -28.64
CA SER A 491 14.46 -26.87 -30.09
C SER A 491 13.98 -27.99 -31.02
N GLY A 492 12.93 -27.68 -31.81
CA GLY A 492 12.59 -28.34 -33.09
C GLY A 492 11.63 -27.49 -33.94
N ILE A 493 12.01 -27.24 -35.19
CA ILE A 493 11.32 -26.49 -36.28
C ILE A 493 10.48 -27.47 -37.14
N PHE A 494 9.42 -26.99 -37.83
CA PHE A 494 9.06 -27.21 -39.26
C PHE A 494 7.56 -26.85 -39.53
N THR A 495 7.29 -25.77 -40.31
CA THR A 495 6.57 -25.70 -41.64
C THR A 495 5.11 -26.21 -41.66
N GLU A 496 4.12 -25.66 -42.37
CA GLU A 496 4.03 -24.87 -43.61
C GLU A 496 2.56 -24.35 -43.76
N MET A 497 2.35 -23.24 -44.49
CA MET A 497 1.06 -22.67 -45.01
C MET A 497 0.60 -23.45 -46.29
N PRO A 498 -0.52 -23.18 -47.04
CA PRO A 498 -1.34 -21.93 -47.15
C PRO A 498 -2.87 -22.05 -47.47
N GLU A 499 -3.55 -20.88 -47.48
CA GLU A 499 -4.61 -20.39 -48.41
C GLU A 499 -5.90 -21.24 -48.69
N THR A 500 -7.14 -20.74 -48.60
CA THR A 500 -7.80 -19.62 -49.30
C THR A 500 -9.30 -19.60 -48.92
N TYR A 501 -9.95 -18.43 -49.01
CA TYR A 501 -11.27 -18.14 -49.62
C TYR A 501 -12.01 -17.01 -48.88
N PHE A 502 -12.01 -15.84 -49.53
CA PHE A 502 -12.99 -14.77 -49.33
C PHE A 502 -14.32 -15.17 -49.97
N GLU A 503 -15.44 -14.89 -49.31
CA GLU A 503 -16.65 -14.46 -50.03
C GLU A 503 -17.56 -13.55 -49.18
N ASN A 504 -17.87 -12.40 -49.77
CA ASN A 504 -18.72 -11.34 -49.24
C ASN A 504 -20.19 -11.77 -49.17
N ARG A 505 -20.92 -11.40 -48.10
CA ARG A 505 -22.35 -11.11 -48.20
C ARG A 505 -22.76 -9.84 -47.44
N THR A 506 -23.48 -9.04 -48.20
CA THR A 506 -24.04 -7.72 -47.93
C THR A 506 -25.14 -7.69 -46.88
N LYS A 507 -25.20 -6.53 -46.20
CA LYS A 507 -26.18 -6.06 -45.23
C LYS A 507 -27.65 -6.33 -45.60
N GLN A 508 -28.38 -6.94 -44.66
CA GLN A 508 -29.78 -6.64 -44.36
C GLN A 508 -29.97 -6.81 -42.84
N THR A 509 -30.43 -5.75 -42.17
CA THR A 509 -30.82 -5.76 -40.76
C THR A 509 -32.13 -6.53 -40.58
N PRO A 510 -32.21 -7.58 -39.73
CA PRO A 510 -33.49 -8.18 -39.34
C PRO A 510 -33.99 -7.64 -38.00
N ASN A 511 -35.33 -7.60 -37.87
CA ASN A 511 -36.06 -7.24 -36.65
C ASN A 511 -35.87 -8.29 -35.54
N PRO A 512 -36.04 -7.92 -34.24
CA PRO A 512 -35.64 -8.75 -33.09
C PRO A 512 -36.51 -9.98 -32.78
N ALA A 513 -37.46 -10.35 -33.62
CA ALA A 513 -38.49 -11.33 -33.26
C ALA A 513 -38.20 -12.79 -33.68
N ASP A 514 -37.20 -13.06 -34.51
CA ASP A 514 -36.96 -14.42 -35.03
C ASP A 514 -35.47 -14.80 -34.97
N PHE A 515 -34.93 -14.99 -33.76
CA PHE A 515 -33.76 -15.85 -33.58
C PHE A 515 -34.24 -17.27 -33.26
N SER A 516 -34.51 -18.05 -34.31
CA SER A 516 -34.62 -19.50 -34.16
C SER A 516 -33.22 -20.10 -34.13
N LEU A 517 -32.75 -20.43 -32.92
CA LEU A 517 -31.52 -21.22 -32.73
C LEU A 517 -31.59 -22.49 -33.59
N SER A 518 -30.50 -22.82 -34.26
CA SER A 518 -30.34 -24.12 -34.92
C SER A 518 -30.56 -25.24 -33.91
N ASP A 519 -31.19 -26.34 -34.32
CA ASP A 519 -31.60 -27.40 -33.39
C ASP A 519 -30.41 -28.13 -32.73
N GLU A 520 -29.19 -28.02 -33.27
CA GLU A 520 -27.96 -28.50 -32.63
C GLU A 520 -27.52 -27.63 -31.44
N GLU A 521 -27.65 -26.30 -31.53
CA GLU A 521 -27.27 -25.39 -30.45
C GLU A 521 -28.17 -25.57 -29.23
N LYS A 522 -29.49 -25.79 -29.43
CA LYS A 522 -30.47 -26.03 -28.35
C LYS A 522 -30.13 -27.22 -27.44
N SER A 523 -29.28 -28.15 -27.90
CA SER A 523 -28.90 -29.36 -27.15
C SER A 523 -27.70 -29.19 -26.21
N ILE A 524 -26.95 -28.09 -26.30
CA ILE A 524 -25.76 -27.85 -25.48
C ILE A 524 -26.18 -27.23 -24.12
N PRO A 525 -25.79 -27.82 -22.98
CA PRO A 525 -26.06 -27.26 -21.65
C PRO A 525 -25.61 -25.79 -21.53
N ALA A 526 -26.41 -24.93 -20.90
CA ALA A 526 -26.20 -23.47 -20.85
C ALA A 526 -24.79 -23.05 -20.41
N LEU A 527 -24.23 -23.72 -19.40
CA LEU A 527 -22.86 -23.49 -18.92
C LEU A 527 -21.79 -23.91 -19.92
N LYS A 528 -22.04 -24.95 -20.71
CA LYS A 528 -21.11 -25.41 -21.75
C LYS A 528 -21.03 -24.41 -22.92
N ARG A 529 -22.12 -23.70 -23.22
CA ARG A 529 -22.09 -22.58 -24.17
C ARG A 529 -21.24 -21.41 -23.66
N ILE A 530 -21.36 -21.08 -22.37
CA ILE A 530 -20.51 -20.04 -21.74
C ILE A 530 -19.03 -20.43 -21.81
N GLN A 531 -18.73 -21.70 -21.54
CA GLN A 531 -17.39 -22.25 -21.65
C GLN A 531 -16.83 -22.10 -23.07
N ILE A 532 -17.57 -22.56 -24.09
CA ILE A 532 -17.16 -22.48 -25.50
C ILE A 532 -16.90 -21.02 -25.91
N PHE A 533 -17.78 -20.10 -25.51
CA PHE A 533 -17.61 -18.67 -25.81
C PHE A 533 -16.32 -18.12 -25.20
N LEU A 534 -16.05 -18.38 -23.92
CA LEU A 534 -14.86 -17.84 -23.26
C LEU A 534 -13.57 -18.51 -23.74
N GLU A 535 -13.60 -19.80 -24.09
CA GLU A 535 -12.47 -20.51 -24.70
C GLU A 535 -12.12 -19.96 -26.08
N LYS A 536 -13.12 -19.58 -26.91
CA LYS A 536 -12.91 -18.87 -28.18
C LYS A 536 -12.15 -17.55 -28.00
N HIS A 537 -12.24 -16.95 -26.81
CA HIS A 537 -11.53 -15.72 -26.43
C HIS A 537 -10.29 -15.98 -25.56
N ASP A 538 -9.69 -17.17 -25.58
CA ASP A 538 -8.47 -17.51 -24.81
C ASP A 538 -8.63 -17.34 -23.28
N MET A 539 -9.82 -17.57 -22.73
CA MET A 539 -10.09 -17.46 -21.28
C MET A 539 -10.36 -18.84 -20.66
N ARG A 540 -9.57 -19.21 -19.64
CA ARG A 540 -9.67 -20.51 -18.96
C ARG A 540 -10.65 -20.47 -17.79
N ILE A 541 -11.72 -21.26 -17.84
CA ILE A 541 -12.79 -21.28 -16.83
C ILE A 541 -13.35 -22.67 -16.48
N GLU A 542 -12.72 -23.75 -16.97
CA GLU A 542 -13.19 -25.14 -16.84
C GLU A 542 -13.59 -25.50 -15.39
N LYS A 543 -12.71 -25.16 -14.43
CA LYS A 543 -12.90 -25.47 -13.01
C LYS A 543 -14.05 -24.70 -12.37
N GLU A 544 -14.29 -23.46 -12.79
CA GLU A 544 -15.40 -22.63 -12.33
C GLU A 544 -16.72 -23.13 -12.87
N ILE A 545 -16.77 -23.49 -14.16
CA ILE A 545 -17.97 -24.03 -14.80
C ILE A 545 -18.38 -25.35 -14.16
N GLU A 546 -17.45 -26.29 -13.98
CA GLU A 546 -17.69 -27.57 -13.33
C GLU A 546 -18.30 -27.40 -11.92
N GLN A 547 -17.85 -26.39 -11.18
CA GLN A 547 -18.32 -26.12 -9.82
C GLN A 547 -19.68 -25.42 -9.78
N ILE A 548 -19.98 -24.56 -10.76
CA ILE A 548 -21.32 -23.98 -10.90
C ILE A 548 -22.30 -25.08 -11.34
N GLU A 549 -21.91 -25.95 -12.26
CA GLU A 549 -22.71 -27.08 -12.76
C GLU A 549 -23.07 -28.07 -11.64
N ASN A 550 -22.07 -28.53 -10.88
CA ASN A 550 -22.25 -29.41 -9.72
C ASN A 550 -23.16 -28.81 -8.63
N PHE A 551 -23.27 -27.48 -8.57
CA PHE A 551 -24.15 -26.80 -7.63
C PHE A 551 -25.58 -26.71 -8.18
N LEU A 552 -25.73 -26.36 -9.46
CA LEU A 552 -27.03 -26.27 -10.13
C LEU A 552 -27.74 -27.62 -10.24
N SER A 553 -27.00 -28.73 -10.32
CA SER A 553 -27.54 -30.09 -10.36
C SER A 553 -28.17 -30.55 -9.04
N LYS A 554 -27.93 -29.83 -7.93
CA LYS A 554 -28.46 -30.18 -6.60
C LYS A 554 -29.82 -29.56 -6.28
N ASP A 555 -30.24 -28.51 -7.02
CA ASP A 555 -31.50 -27.79 -6.79
C ASP A 555 -32.03 -27.19 -8.11
N GLU A 556 -33.06 -27.82 -8.68
CA GLU A 556 -33.69 -27.40 -9.94
C GLU A 556 -34.46 -26.07 -9.83
N ASN A 557 -34.85 -25.64 -8.63
CA ASN A 557 -35.60 -24.39 -8.39
C ASN A 557 -34.69 -23.20 -8.02
N ASN A 558 -33.39 -23.32 -8.25
CA ASN A 558 -32.42 -22.31 -7.86
C ASN A 558 -32.53 -21.04 -8.72
N THR A 559 -32.55 -19.87 -8.08
CA THR A 559 -32.56 -18.55 -8.76
C THR A 559 -31.37 -18.33 -9.71
N LEU A 560 -30.25 -19.05 -9.52
CA LEU A 560 -29.11 -19.00 -10.45
C LEU A 560 -29.41 -19.60 -11.82
N HIS A 561 -30.32 -20.57 -11.96
CA HIS A 561 -30.65 -21.16 -13.27
C HIS A 561 -31.16 -20.08 -14.23
N CYS A 562 -31.98 -19.16 -13.73
CA CYS A 562 -32.47 -18.01 -14.51
C CYS A 562 -31.33 -17.05 -14.90
N SER A 563 -30.40 -16.75 -13.97
CA SER A 563 -29.26 -15.88 -14.26
C SER A 563 -28.29 -16.51 -15.26
N VAL A 564 -27.97 -17.80 -15.13
CA VAL A 564 -27.11 -18.52 -16.08
C VAL A 564 -27.75 -18.59 -17.46
N LYS A 565 -29.06 -18.87 -17.53
CA LYS A 565 -29.81 -18.83 -18.78
C LYS A 565 -29.74 -17.45 -19.45
N ARG A 566 -29.99 -16.38 -18.68
CA ARG A 566 -29.88 -14.99 -19.17
C ARG A 566 -28.47 -14.66 -19.66
N ILE A 567 -27.43 -15.08 -18.93
CA ILE A 567 -26.03 -14.92 -19.37
C ILE A 567 -25.82 -15.61 -20.72
N THR A 568 -26.26 -16.86 -20.86
CA THR A 568 -26.15 -17.62 -22.11
C THR A 568 -26.91 -16.95 -23.27
N GLU A 569 -28.09 -16.40 -23.02
CA GLU A 569 -28.85 -15.61 -23.99
C GLU A 569 -28.12 -14.30 -24.34
N SER A 570 -27.45 -13.65 -23.39
CA SER A 570 -26.67 -12.44 -23.66
C SER A 570 -25.50 -12.68 -24.62
N LEU A 571 -24.92 -13.88 -24.64
CA LEU A 571 -23.76 -14.21 -25.48
C LEU A 571 -24.06 -14.09 -26.97
N THR A 572 -25.31 -14.31 -27.40
CA THR A 572 -25.68 -14.18 -28.82
C THR A 572 -25.56 -12.74 -29.32
N TYR A 573 -25.61 -11.76 -28.42
CA TYR A 573 -25.41 -10.35 -28.74
C TYR A 573 -23.95 -9.90 -28.65
N LEU A 574 -23.07 -10.73 -28.07
CA LEU A 574 -21.66 -10.40 -27.83
C LEU A 574 -20.69 -11.10 -28.81
N ASP A 575 -21.17 -12.08 -29.58
CA ASP A 575 -20.39 -12.84 -30.55
C ASP A 575 -20.30 -12.14 -31.92
N GLU A 576 -19.99 -10.84 -31.92
CA GLU A 576 -19.85 -10.03 -33.13
C GLU A 576 -18.42 -9.48 -33.29
N ASP A 577 -17.89 -9.53 -34.51
CA ASP A 577 -16.55 -9.01 -34.83
C ASP A 577 -16.46 -7.46 -34.77
N GLU A 578 -17.61 -6.79 -34.94
CA GLU A 578 -17.73 -5.33 -34.90
C GLU A 578 -18.62 -4.88 -33.74
N PHE A 579 -18.18 -3.88 -32.98
CA PHE A 579 -18.96 -3.34 -31.86
C PHE A 579 -20.16 -2.53 -32.36
N ASN A 580 -21.37 -2.92 -31.97
CA ASN A 580 -22.61 -2.25 -32.38
C ASN A 580 -23.65 -2.15 -31.24
N ASP A 581 -24.88 -1.74 -31.56
CA ASP A 581 -25.94 -1.55 -30.56
C ASP A 581 -26.41 -2.89 -29.93
N GLN A 582 -26.32 -4.04 -30.64
CA GLN A 582 -26.53 -5.37 -30.05
C GLN A 582 -25.45 -5.71 -29.03
N THR A 583 -24.18 -5.41 -29.33
CA THR A 583 -23.10 -5.57 -28.35
C THR A 583 -23.36 -4.79 -27.06
N LEU A 584 -23.87 -3.56 -27.16
CA LEU A 584 -24.28 -2.76 -26.00
C LEU A 584 -25.43 -3.40 -25.23
N HIS A 585 -26.44 -3.93 -25.92
CA HIS A 585 -27.54 -4.68 -25.29
C HIS A 585 -27.02 -5.89 -24.50
N GLY A 586 -26.10 -6.66 -25.08
CA GLY A 586 -25.44 -7.77 -24.40
C GLY A 586 -24.68 -7.33 -23.13
N ILE A 587 -23.95 -6.22 -23.19
CA ILE A 587 -23.26 -5.64 -22.01
C ILE A 587 -24.28 -5.24 -20.94
N LEU A 588 -25.38 -4.59 -21.33
CA LEU A 588 -26.43 -4.13 -20.42
C LEU A 588 -27.12 -5.29 -19.71
N GLU A 589 -27.36 -6.41 -20.38
CA GLU A 589 -27.92 -7.61 -19.75
C GLU A 589 -26.97 -8.21 -18.70
N ILE A 590 -25.68 -8.34 -19.02
CA ILE A 590 -24.67 -8.80 -18.05
C ILE A 590 -24.57 -7.85 -16.86
N MET A 591 -24.59 -6.54 -17.09
CA MET A 591 -24.60 -5.53 -16.03
C MET A 591 -25.88 -5.60 -15.19
N SER A 592 -27.03 -5.84 -15.79
CA SER A 592 -28.32 -5.99 -15.11
C SER A 592 -28.28 -7.19 -14.16
N ILE A 593 -27.73 -8.32 -14.60
CA ILE A 593 -27.46 -9.49 -13.74
C ILE A 593 -26.50 -9.12 -12.61
N ASN A 594 -25.45 -8.36 -12.89
CA ASN A 594 -24.49 -7.94 -11.87
C ASN A 594 -25.14 -7.04 -10.80
N PHE A 595 -25.95 -6.07 -11.21
CA PHE A 595 -26.74 -5.26 -10.27
C PHE A 595 -27.77 -6.12 -9.53
N GLN A 596 -28.39 -7.11 -10.16
CA GLN A 596 -29.35 -7.98 -9.47
C GLN A 596 -28.71 -8.86 -8.38
N LEU A 597 -27.52 -9.41 -8.65
CA LEU A 597 -26.90 -10.45 -7.80
C LEU A 597 -25.81 -9.92 -6.86
N PHE A 598 -25.10 -8.85 -7.22
CA PHE A 598 -23.87 -8.41 -6.55
C PHE A 598 -23.96 -7.04 -5.89
N GLN A 599 -25.18 -6.54 -5.66
CA GLN A 599 -25.45 -5.31 -4.90
C GLN A 599 -25.09 -5.43 -3.40
N GLU A 600 -25.17 -6.62 -2.81
CA GLU A 600 -24.87 -6.84 -1.38
C GLU A 600 -23.48 -7.45 -1.16
N LYS A 601 -22.94 -7.33 0.06
CA LYS A 601 -21.65 -7.90 0.44
C LYS A 601 -21.77 -9.42 0.55
N LEU A 602 -21.01 -10.16 -0.25
CA LEU A 602 -21.04 -11.62 -0.27
C LEU A 602 -19.84 -12.24 0.48
N PRO A 603 -20.06 -13.23 1.37
CA PRO A 603 -18.98 -13.96 2.04
C PRO A 603 -18.09 -14.79 1.09
N PHE A 604 -16.92 -15.18 1.62
CA PHE A 604 -15.87 -15.95 0.95
C PHE A 604 -16.33 -17.33 0.47
N GLY A 605 -15.93 -17.76 -0.73
CA GLY A 605 -16.12 -19.14 -1.24
C GLY A 605 -17.46 -19.45 -1.95
N SER A 606 -18.35 -18.48 -2.13
CA SER A 606 -19.68 -18.70 -2.73
C SER A 606 -19.66 -18.95 -4.26
N ILE A 607 -20.63 -19.72 -4.76
CA ILE A 607 -20.90 -19.89 -6.21
C ILE A 607 -21.09 -18.53 -6.89
N LEU A 608 -21.68 -17.56 -6.19
CA LEU A 608 -21.88 -16.20 -6.67
C LEU A 608 -20.55 -15.50 -7.05
N ARG A 609 -19.45 -15.76 -6.35
CA ARG A 609 -18.13 -15.22 -6.71
C ARG A 609 -17.60 -15.81 -8.02
N LYS A 610 -17.88 -17.09 -8.27
CA LYS A 610 -17.50 -17.76 -9.53
C LYS A 610 -18.33 -17.22 -10.69
N LEU A 611 -19.62 -17.03 -10.46
CA LEU A 611 -20.51 -16.38 -11.44
C LEU A 611 -20.07 -14.93 -11.72
N LEU A 612 -19.69 -14.16 -10.70
CA LEU A 612 -19.13 -12.82 -10.88
C LEU A 612 -17.84 -12.83 -11.73
N ARG A 613 -16.97 -13.83 -11.53
CA ARG A 613 -15.77 -14.01 -12.37
C ARG A 613 -16.16 -14.28 -13.83
N VAL A 614 -17.13 -15.15 -14.06
CA VAL A 614 -17.67 -15.43 -15.40
C VAL A 614 -18.20 -14.15 -16.06
N CYS A 615 -19.01 -13.36 -15.34
CA CYS A 615 -19.50 -12.07 -15.84
C CYS A 615 -18.36 -11.10 -16.16
N GLY A 616 -17.33 -11.01 -15.32
CA GLY A 616 -16.15 -10.17 -15.56
C GLY A 616 -15.38 -10.56 -16.83
N LEU A 617 -15.19 -11.86 -17.05
CA LEU A 617 -14.52 -12.40 -18.24
C LEU A 617 -15.35 -12.17 -19.52
N ILE A 618 -16.67 -12.29 -19.45
CA ILE A 618 -17.56 -11.95 -20.56
C ILE A 618 -17.44 -10.44 -20.89
N LEU A 619 -17.41 -9.56 -19.89
CA LEU A 619 -17.19 -8.12 -20.13
C LEU A 619 -15.79 -7.85 -20.70
N SER A 620 -14.79 -8.64 -20.31
CA SER A 620 -13.41 -8.56 -20.80
C SER A 620 -13.29 -8.91 -22.29
N SER A 621 -14.11 -9.84 -22.81
CA SER A 621 -14.04 -10.23 -24.23
C SER A 621 -14.52 -9.12 -25.17
N VAL A 622 -15.46 -8.29 -24.73
CA VAL A 622 -16.06 -7.22 -25.53
C VAL A 622 -15.05 -6.14 -25.95
N TRP A 623 -14.02 -5.90 -25.14
CA TRP A 623 -13.00 -4.88 -25.43
C TRP A 623 -12.11 -5.19 -26.64
N GLN A 624 -12.13 -6.43 -27.13
CA GLN A 624 -11.42 -6.83 -28.34
C GLN A 624 -12.17 -6.49 -29.63
N ALA A 625 -13.46 -6.16 -29.57
CA ALA A 625 -14.24 -5.83 -30.74
C ALA A 625 -13.61 -4.66 -31.53
N ASN A 626 -13.72 -4.74 -32.86
CA ASN A 626 -13.23 -3.70 -33.75
C ASN A 626 -14.20 -2.51 -33.75
N LYS A 627 -13.68 -1.32 -34.11
CA LYS A 627 -14.47 -0.09 -34.32
C LYS A 627 -15.23 0.46 -33.08
N ILE A 628 -14.92 0.03 -31.86
CA ILE A 628 -15.52 0.59 -30.62
C ILE A 628 -15.44 2.13 -30.60
N GLU A 629 -14.26 2.69 -30.88
CA GLU A 629 -14.04 4.16 -30.94
C GLU A 629 -14.94 4.83 -31.99
N ASN A 630 -14.95 4.30 -33.22
CA ASN A 630 -15.77 4.83 -34.32
C ASN A 630 -17.27 4.76 -34.00
N PHE A 631 -17.72 3.69 -33.34
CA PHE A 631 -19.10 3.53 -32.94
C PHE A 631 -19.48 4.54 -31.83
N MET A 632 -18.60 4.77 -30.86
CA MET A 632 -18.83 5.76 -29.80
C MET A 632 -18.84 7.19 -30.32
N CYS A 633 -18.04 7.50 -31.34
CA CYS A 633 -17.98 8.82 -31.97
C CYS A 633 -18.98 8.99 -33.13
N SER A 634 -19.74 7.95 -33.50
CA SER A 634 -20.61 7.96 -34.70
C SER A 634 -21.69 9.04 -34.71
N ARG A 635 -22.04 9.60 -33.55
CA ARG A 635 -23.07 10.63 -33.39
C ARG A 635 -22.55 11.96 -32.86
N THR A 636 -21.23 12.10 -32.69
CA THR A 636 -20.59 13.40 -32.47
C THR A 636 -20.27 14.01 -33.82
N GLU A 637 -20.70 15.25 -34.09
CA GLU A 637 -20.41 15.92 -35.36
C GLU A 637 -18.88 16.02 -35.57
N PRO A 638 -18.35 15.64 -36.76
CA PRO A 638 -16.92 15.67 -37.04
C PRO A 638 -16.33 17.06 -36.77
N GLY A 639 -15.31 17.14 -35.91
CA GLY A 639 -14.59 18.38 -35.61
C GLY A 639 -15.07 19.15 -34.37
N PHE A 640 -16.03 18.61 -33.61
CA PHE A 640 -16.33 19.13 -32.27
C PHE A 640 -15.27 18.70 -31.23
N SER A 641 -15.03 19.54 -30.23
CA SER A 641 -14.07 19.26 -29.14
C SER A 641 -14.37 17.98 -28.36
N TYR A 642 -15.63 17.53 -28.35
CA TYR A 642 -16.07 16.32 -27.66
C TYR A 642 -15.57 15.04 -28.33
N GLU A 643 -15.53 14.98 -29.66
CA GLU A 643 -15.14 13.79 -30.41
C GLU A 643 -13.72 13.36 -30.03
N THR A 644 -12.78 14.31 -29.98
CA THR A 644 -11.39 14.05 -29.59
C THR A 644 -11.26 13.61 -28.13
N SER A 645 -12.08 14.17 -27.24
CA SER A 645 -12.09 13.84 -25.82
C SER A 645 -12.66 12.44 -25.55
N VAL A 646 -13.79 12.11 -26.19
CA VAL A 646 -14.42 10.78 -26.13
C VAL A 646 -13.50 9.73 -26.72
N ALA A 647 -12.95 9.96 -27.91
CA ALA A 647 -12.00 9.05 -28.56
C ALA A 647 -10.78 8.76 -27.68
N LYS A 648 -10.26 9.77 -26.98
CA LYS A 648 -9.15 9.59 -26.03
C LYS A 648 -9.56 8.70 -24.85
N ASP A 649 -10.66 9.03 -24.17
CA ASP A 649 -11.09 8.28 -22.98
C ASP A 649 -11.47 6.82 -23.34
N ILE A 650 -12.07 6.57 -24.52
CA ILE A 650 -12.35 5.21 -25.00
C ILE A 650 -11.06 4.43 -25.28
N ARG A 651 -10.02 5.06 -25.86
CA ARG A 651 -8.71 4.40 -26.05
C ARG A 651 -8.04 4.09 -24.73
N ASP A 652 -8.13 4.99 -23.75
CA ASP A 652 -7.58 4.77 -22.42
C ASP A 652 -8.31 3.63 -21.70
N LEU A 653 -9.65 3.56 -21.77
CA LEU A 653 -10.43 2.44 -21.27
C LEU A 653 -10.06 1.12 -21.96
N LYS A 654 -9.98 1.09 -23.30
CA LYS A 654 -9.61 -0.13 -24.05
C LYS A 654 -8.19 -0.61 -23.71
N ARG A 655 -7.24 0.31 -23.56
CA ARG A 655 -5.87 0.00 -23.14
C ARG A 655 -5.86 -0.60 -21.74
N PHE A 656 -6.61 0.00 -20.81
CA PHE A 656 -6.68 -0.49 -19.44
C PHE A 656 -7.42 -1.83 -19.32
N ALA A 657 -8.50 -2.05 -20.07
CA ALA A 657 -9.19 -3.33 -20.15
C ALA A 657 -8.27 -4.46 -20.67
N SER A 658 -7.34 -4.12 -21.57
CA SER A 658 -6.32 -5.08 -22.03
C SER A 658 -5.35 -5.47 -20.91
N VAL A 659 -4.94 -4.52 -20.05
CA VAL A 659 -4.13 -4.81 -18.85
C VAL A 659 -4.91 -5.66 -17.84
N LEU A 660 -6.20 -5.36 -17.64
CA LEU A 660 -7.07 -6.18 -16.78
C LEU A 660 -7.13 -7.63 -17.26
N ARG A 661 -7.23 -7.84 -18.58
CA ARG A 661 -7.25 -9.17 -19.18
C ARG A 661 -5.95 -9.94 -18.96
N GLU A 662 -4.80 -9.28 -19.01
CA GLU A 662 -3.51 -9.91 -18.66
C GLU A 662 -3.51 -10.39 -17.19
N ILE A 663 -4.11 -9.60 -16.28
CA ILE A 663 -4.25 -9.98 -14.87
C ILE A 663 -5.22 -11.16 -14.72
N GLU A 664 -6.35 -11.15 -15.43
CA GLU A 664 -7.37 -12.22 -15.42
C GLU A 664 -6.83 -13.58 -15.88
N ASN A 665 -5.89 -13.55 -16.83
CA ASN A 665 -5.24 -14.72 -17.41
C ASN A 665 -3.97 -15.17 -16.65
N ALA A 666 -3.55 -14.44 -15.62
CA ALA A 666 -2.37 -14.80 -14.85
C ALA A 666 -2.64 -15.99 -13.92
N ASP A 667 -1.77 -17.01 -13.96
CA ASP A 667 -1.87 -18.20 -13.10
C ASP A 667 -1.76 -17.87 -11.60
N ASN A 668 -1.07 -16.77 -11.25
CA ASN A 668 -0.87 -16.30 -9.88
C ASN A 668 -1.04 -14.78 -9.78
N ILE A 669 -2.23 -14.35 -9.40
CA ILE A 669 -2.49 -12.94 -9.11
C ILE A 669 -1.97 -12.62 -7.72
N LEU A 670 -1.16 -11.58 -7.61
CA LEU A 670 -0.61 -11.10 -6.34
C LEU A 670 -1.37 -9.85 -5.89
N GLU A 671 -1.44 -9.59 -4.59
CA GLU A 671 -2.09 -8.38 -4.04
C GLU A 671 -1.50 -7.08 -4.64
N ARG A 672 -0.21 -7.09 -5.01
CA ARG A 672 0.44 -5.97 -5.70
C ARG A 672 -0.19 -5.68 -7.07
N ASN A 673 -0.62 -6.71 -7.81
CA ASN A 673 -1.25 -6.58 -9.11
C ASN A 673 -2.64 -5.93 -8.95
N ILE A 674 -3.38 -6.29 -7.89
CA ILE A 674 -4.66 -5.67 -7.54
C ILE A 674 -4.48 -4.21 -7.12
N ALA A 675 -3.41 -3.91 -6.36
CA ALA A 675 -3.10 -2.54 -5.95
C ALA A 675 -2.63 -1.66 -7.11
N GLU A 676 -1.87 -2.22 -8.05
CA GLU A 676 -1.44 -1.56 -9.29
C GLU A 676 -2.63 -1.31 -10.22
N MET A 677 -3.47 -2.32 -10.44
CA MET A 677 -4.75 -2.20 -11.15
C MET A 677 -5.62 -1.08 -10.58
N ARG A 678 -5.76 -0.99 -9.25
CA ARG A 678 -6.52 0.11 -8.62
C ARG A 678 -5.88 1.48 -8.89
N ARG A 679 -4.55 1.57 -8.86
CA ARG A 679 -3.84 2.83 -9.07
C ARG A 679 -3.97 3.30 -10.52
N GLU A 680 -3.74 2.39 -11.47
CA GLU A 680 -3.80 2.66 -12.90
C GLU A 680 -5.24 2.89 -13.36
N GLY A 681 -6.21 2.16 -12.81
CA GLY A 681 -7.63 2.29 -13.14
C GLY A 681 -8.36 3.44 -12.45
N LYS A 682 -7.66 4.32 -11.72
CA LYS A 682 -8.29 5.44 -11.01
C LYS A 682 -9.04 6.39 -11.97
N PHE A 683 -8.57 6.53 -13.21
CA PHE A 683 -9.25 7.35 -14.22
C PHE A 683 -10.61 6.76 -14.64
N CYS A 684 -10.81 5.44 -14.49
CA CYS A 684 -12.10 4.80 -14.78
C CYS A 684 -13.18 5.17 -13.76
N GLU A 685 -12.79 5.67 -12.58
CA GLU A 685 -13.74 6.12 -11.54
C GLU A 685 -14.44 7.42 -11.98
N GLU A 686 -13.72 8.32 -12.67
CA GLU A 686 -14.23 9.61 -13.14
C GLU A 686 -13.64 9.95 -14.52
N LEU A 687 -14.39 9.65 -15.59
CA LEU A 687 -13.97 9.99 -16.96
C LEU A 687 -14.14 11.48 -17.25
N PRO A 688 -13.07 12.21 -17.63
CA PRO A 688 -13.14 13.65 -17.92
C PRO A 688 -14.14 14.00 -19.02
N CYS A 689 -14.26 13.18 -20.07
CA CYS A 689 -15.23 13.43 -21.14
C CYS A 689 -16.68 13.32 -20.63
N LEU A 690 -16.96 12.45 -19.66
CA LEU A 690 -18.32 12.14 -19.24
C LEU A 690 -18.98 13.29 -18.48
N THR A 691 -18.23 14.02 -17.65
CA THR A 691 -18.73 15.23 -16.99
C THR A 691 -19.13 16.29 -18.02
N SER A 692 -18.29 16.49 -19.04
CA SER A 692 -18.56 17.43 -20.12
C SER A 692 -19.76 16.98 -20.95
N LEU A 693 -19.87 15.70 -21.27
CA LEU A 693 -21.01 15.13 -21.99
C LEU A 693 -22.31 15.30 -21.19
N LYS A 694 -22.32 15.01 -19.89
CA LYS A 694 -23.54 15.13 -19.05
C LYS A 694 -24.02 16.57 -18.92
N GLU A 695 -23.12 17.54 -18.77
CA GLU A 695 -23.53 18.96 -18.72
C GLU A 695 -24.21 19.41 -20.03
N ASN A 696 -23.67 18.99 -21.18
CA ASN A 696 -24.23 19.35 -22.49
C ASN A 696 -25.42 18.48 -22.90
N ALA A 697 -25.52 17.26 -22.38
CA ALA A 697 -26.66 16.37 -22.60
C ALA A 697 -27.98 16.97 -22.11
N LYS A 698 -27.94 17.94 -21.17
CA LYS A 698 -29.14 18.65 -20.68
C LYS A 698 -29.87 19.41 -21.78
N SER A 699 -29.20 19.78 -22.87
CA SER A 699 -29.76 20.59 -23.97
C SER A 699 -29.71 19.90 -25.35
N GLN A 700 -29.07 18.73 -25.48
CA GLN A 700 -28.90 18.03 -26.77
C GLN A 700 -29.08 16.51 -26.62
N SER A 701 -30.05 15.94 -27.36
CA SER A 701 -30.37 14.50 -27.33
C SER A 701 -29.26 13.60 -27.90
N SER A 702 -28.53 14.04 -28.92
CA SER A 702 -27.39 13.30 -29.50
C SER A 702 -26.23 13.14 -28.51
N ILE A 703 -25.95 14.17 -27.71
CA ILE A 703 -24.95 14.12 -26.64
C ILE A 703 -25.45 13.25 -25.48
N MET A 704 -26.74 13.27 -25.16
CA MET A 704 -27.34 12.38 -24.17
C MET A 704 -27.04 10.92 -24.48
N LEU A 705 -27.27 10.49 -25.72
CA LEU A 705 -26.99 9.12 -26.16
C LEU A 705 -25.50 8.77 -26.05
N THR A 706 -24.62 9.68 -26.48
CA THR A 706 -23.17 9.51 -26.36
C THR A 706 -22.75 9.37 -24.90
N SER A 707 -23.34 10.16 -23.99
CA SER A 707 -23.08 10.07 -22.55
C SER A 707 -23.49 8.72 -21.96
N VAL A 708 -24.62 8.15 -22.39
CA VAL A 708 -25.07 6.83 -21.96
C VAL A 708 -24.12 5.75 -22.46
N LYS A 709 -23.74 5.79 -23.74
CA LYS A 709 -22.79 4.83 -24.33
C LYS A 709 -21.45 4.82 -23.60
N VAL A 710 -20.91 6.00 -23.26
CA VAL A 710 -19.67 6.12 -22.47
C VAL A 710 -19.87 5.63 -21.03
N SER A 711 -21.02 5.90 -20.41
CA SER A 711 -21.34 5.41 -19.05
C SER A 711 -21.42 3.88 -18.98
N ILE A 712 -22.00 3.23 -20.00
CA ILE A 712 -22.07 1.77 -20.11
C ILE A 712 -20.65 1.18 -20.15
N LEU A 713 -19.76 1.75 -20.97
CA LEU A 713 -18.37 1.29 -21.04
C LEU A 713 -17.56 1.57 -19.77
N GLN A 714 -17.79 2.71 -19.11
CA GLN A 714 -17.16 3.00 -17.83
C GLN A 714 -17.57 1.95 -16.79
N LEU A 715 -18.87 1.67 -16.67
CA LEU A 715 -19.38 0.69 -15.74
C LEU A 715 -18.95 -0.74 -16.08
N SER A 716 -18.80 -1.10 -17.35
CA SER A 716 -18.32 -2.43 -17.73
C SER A 716 -16.88 -2.67 -17.27
N VAL A 717 -15.97 -1.69 -17.43
CA VAL A 717 -14.61 -1.77 -16.86
C VAL A 717 -14.65 -1.82 -15.34
N LEU A 718 -15.47 -1.00 -14.68
CA LEU A 718 -15.57 -1.00 -13.22
C LEU A 718 -16.08 -2.36 -12.68
N TRP A 719 -17.05 -2.98 -13.35
CA TRP A 719 -17.52 -4.33 -13.04
C TRP A 719 -16.44 -5.39 -13.26
N GLN A 720 -15.63 -5.26 -14.32
CA GLN A 720 -14.48 -6.13 -14.57
C GLN A 720 -13.43 -5.98 -13.46
N MET A 721 -13.04 -4.75 -13.10
CA MET A 721 -12.14 -4.47 -11.98
C MET A 721 -12.68 -5.07 -10.66
N TYR A 722 -13.98 -4.95 -10.42
CA TYR A 722 -14.63 -5.53 -9.25
C TYR A 722 -14.52 -7.05 -9.24
N ALA A 723 -14.77 -7.72 -10.37
CA ALA A 723 -14.62 -9.17 -10.51
C ALA A 723 -13.17 -9.62 -10.23
N VAL A 724 -12.17 -8.94 -10.80
CA VAL A 724 -10.74 -9.21 -10.57
C VAL A 724 -10.36 -9.03 -9.10
N SER A 725 -10.82 -7.95 -8.47
CA SER A 725 -10.54 -7.67 -7.05
C SER A 725 -11.17 -8.69 -6.07
N ARG A 726 -12.16 -9.47 -6.53
CA ARG A 726 -12.85 -10.50 -5.75
C ARG A 726 -12.25 -11.89 -5.93
N LEU A 727 -11.17 -12.03 -6.69
CA LEU A 727 -10.47 -13.31 -6.84
C LEU A 727 -9.93 -13.82 -5.49
N PRO A 728 -9.91 -15.14 -5.26
CA PRO A 728 -9.54 -15.71 -3.97
C PRO A 728 -8.09 -15.39 -3.60
N GLY A 729 -7.85 -15.12 -2.30
CA GLY A 729 -6.51 -14.83 -1.76
C GLY A 729 -6.20 -13.34 -1.58
N HIS A 730 -7.12 -12.44 -1.98
CA HIS A 730 -6.93 -10.99 -1.94
C HIS A 730 -7.75 -10.29 -0.86
N SER A 731 -7.35 -9.07 -0.49
CA SER A 731 -8.12 -8.27 0.47
C SER A 731 -9.40 -7.72 -0.16
N ASP A 732 -10.51 -7.78 0.59
CA ASP A 732 -11.79 -7.22 0.13
C ASP A 732 -11.79 -5.68 0.09
N SER A 733 -10.68 -5.01 0.42
CA SER A 733 -10.60 -3.54 0.52
C SER A 733 -10.82 -2.86 -0.83
N THR A 734 -10.10 -3.30 -1.87
CA THR A 734 -10.27 -2.80 -3.25
C THR A 734 -11.63 -3.16 -3.80
N ALA A 735 -12.11 -4.38 -3.55
CA ALA A 735 -13.45 -4.80 -3.96
C ALA A 735 -14.55 -3.94 -3.34
N ASN A 736 -14.47 -3.66 -2.04
CA ASN A 736 -15.43 -2.82 -1.32
C ASN A 736 -15.35 -1.34 -1.75
N HIS A 737 -14.18 -0.87 -2.18
CA HIS A 737 -14.03 0.46 -2.78
C HIS A 737 -14.72 0.53 -4.15
N LEU A 738 -14.41 -0.40 -5.05
CA LEU A 738 -15.02 -0.47 -6.38
C LEU A 738 -16.53 -0.65 -6.32
N GLN A 739 -17.03 -1.48 -5.40
CA GLN A 739 -18.47 -1.64 -5.19
C GLN A 739 -19.14 -0.32 -4.80
N ARG A 740 -18.52 0.48 -3.91
CA ARG A 740 -19.06 1.80 -3.54
C ARG A 740 -19.11 2.75 -4.73
N ILE A 741 -18.08 2.73 -5.57
CA ILE A 741 -18.02 3.57 -6.78
C ILE A 741 -19.10 3.16 -7.78
N ILE A 742 -19.23 1.87 -8.08
CA ILE A 742 -20.26 1.35 -8.99
C ILE A 742 -21.66 1.74 -8.53
N LEU A 743 -21.96 1.60 -7.22
CA LEU A 743 -23.26 1.97 -6.67
C LEU A 743 -23.47 3.49 -6.68
N SER A 744 -22.44 4.28 -6.38
CA SER A 744 -22.52 5.74 -6.45
C SER A 744 -22.75 6.22 -7.89
N GLN A 745 -22.07 5.62 -8.87
CA GLN A 745 -22.25 5.96 -10.28
C GLN A 745 -23.66 5.60 -10.76
N ARG A 746 -24.17 4.42 -10.37
CA ARG A 746 -25.56 4.02 -10.61
C ARG A 746 -26.54 5.06 -10.08
N ASP A 747 -26.40 5.46 -8.81
CA ASP A 747 -27.33 6.41 -8.18
C ASP A 747 -27.24 7.81 -8.81
N ASN A 748 -26.03 8.24 -9.18
CA ASN A 748 -25.79 9.49 -9.89
C ASN A 748 -26.41 9.48 -11.30
N ASP A 749 -26.26 8.38 -12.03
CA ASP A 749 -26.82 8.21 -13.37
C ASP A 749 -28.34 8.19 -13.33
N ILE A 750 -28.94 7.41 -12.42
CA ILE A 750 -30.39 7.39 -12.22
C ILE A 750 -30.90 8.81 -11.99
N LYS A 751 -30.31 9.52 -11.03
CA LYS A 751 -30.70 10.90 -10.71
C LYS A 751 -30.51 11.85 -11.88
N PHE A 752 -29.43 11.71 -12.63
CA PHE A 752 -29.15 12.59 -13.76
C PHE A 752 -30.17 12.38 -14.89
N TYR A 753 -30.32 11.13 -15.35
CA TYR A 753 -31.17 10.82 -16.49
C TYR A 753 -32.65 11.03 -16.14
N GLU A 754 -33.15 10.65 -14.96
CA GLU A 754 -34.56 10.92 -14.56
C GLU A 754 -34.94 12.41 -14.65
N ASN A 755 -34.03 13.32 -14.31
CA ASN A 755 -34.30 14.76 -14.28
C ASN A 755 -34.18 15.45 -15.65
N HIS A 756 -33.60 14.78 -16.65
CA HIS A 756 -33.25 15.40 -17.94
C HIS A 756 -33.68 14.55 -19.15
N VAL A 757 -34.56 13.54 -18.99
CA VAL A 757 -35.10 12.79 -20.14
C VAL A 757 -35.97 13.72 -21.00
N PHE A 758 -35.64 13.81 -22.30
CA PHE A 758 -36.44 14.56 -23.26
C PHE A 758 -37.76 13.83 -23.56
N PRO A 759 -38.89 14.56 -23.76
CA PRO A 759 -40.22 13.97 -23.97
C PRO A 759 -40.44 13.30 -25.33
N GLU A 760 -39.42 13.19 -26.19
CA GLU A 760 -39.59 12.70 -27.57
C GLU A 760 -39.63 11.17 -27.68
N SER A 761 -40.65 10.69 -28.38
CA SER A 761 -40.88 9.29 -28.75
C SER A 761 -40.06 8.88 -29.98
N SER A 762 -38.74 9.00 -29.93
CA SER A 762 -37.84 8.45 -30.95
C SER A 762 -37.20 7.15 -30.48
N ASP A 763 -36.83 6.28 -31.43
CA ASP A 763 -36.03 5.07 -31.18
C ASP A 763 -34.71 5.37 -30.45
N GLU A 764 -34.28 6.64 -30.39
CA GLU A 764 -33.04 7.09 -29.75
C GLU A 764 -33.11 7.14 -28.22
N MET A 765 -34.32 7.26 -27.65
CA MET A 765 -34.54 7.17 -26.19
C MET A 765 -34.70 5.72 -25.71
N SER A 766 -34.69 4.74 -26.61
CA SER A 766 -34.76 3.32 -26.26
C SER A 766 -33.56 2.91 -25.40
N LEU A 767 -32.33 3.20 -25.84
CA LEU A 767 -31.10 2.86 -25.11
C LEU A 767 -31.00 3.55 -23.74
N VAL A 768 -31.50 4.79 -23.62
CA VAL A 768 -31.52 5.51 -22.33
C VAL A 768 -32.48 4.82 -21.36
N LYS A 769 -33.68 4.45 -21.81
CA LYS A 769 -34.65 3.69 -21.01
C LYS A 769 -34.09 2.31 -20.66
N GLU A 770 -33.39 1.71 -21.61
CA GLU A 770 -32.79 0.41 -21.46
C GLU A 770 -31.71 0.43 -20.37
N TYR A 771 -30.78 1.38 -20.46
CA TYR A 771 -29.77 1.64 -19.45
C TYR A 771 -30.37 1.90 -18.07
N MET A 772 -31.39 2.75 -17.98
CA MET A 772 -32.09 3.04 -16.73
C MET A 772 -32.76 1.79 -16.12
N SER A 773 -33.32 0.91 -16.95
CA SER A 773 -33.88 -0.37 -16.52
C SER A 773 -32.79 -1.32 -16.00
N CYS A 774 -31.62 -1.36 -16.66
CA CYS A 774 -30.44 -2.10 -16.23
C CYS A 774 -29.98 -1.67 -14.83
N LEU A 775 -29.86 -0.36 -14.57
CA LEU A 775 -29.47 0.18 -13.27
C LEU A 775 -30.44 -0.22 -12.14
N GLY A 776 -31.73 -0.41 -12.47
CA GLY A 776 -32.76 -0.92 -11.57
C GLY A 776 -32.72 -2.44 -11.31
N GLY A 777 -31.87 -3.20 -12.02
CA GLY A 777 -31.69 -4.63 -11.83
C GLY A 777 -32.71 -5.53 -12.54
N GLY A 778 -33.32 -5.08 -13.63
CA GLY A 778 -34.15 -5.97 -14.47
C GLY A 778 -34.70 -5.33 -15.75
N PHE A 779 -34.81 -6.15 -16.80
CA PHE A 779 -35.52 -5.89 -18.05
C PHE A 779 -36.77 -6.75 -18.13
N GLN A 780 -37.82 -6.48 -17.33
CA GLN A 780 -39.14 -7.10 -17.57
C GLN A 780 -40.29 -6.13 -17.30
N SER A 781 -41.23 -6.22 -18.25
CA SER A 781 -42.55 -5.63 -18.44
C SER A 781 -43.27 -5.01 -17.24
N SER A 782 -43.95 -3.90 -17.55
CA SER A 782 -45.18 -3.37 -16.94
C SER A 782 -45.67 -4.04 -15.65
N GLU A 783 -45.79 -3.22 -14.60
CA GLU A 783 -46.35 -3.55 -13.28
C GLU A 783 -45.34 -3.99 -12.21
N THR A 784 -44.43 -3.11 -11.80
CA THR A 784 -44.26 -2.87 -10.36
C THR A 784 -43.63 -1.51 -10.06
N LYS A 785 -44.34 -0.71 -9.26
CA LYS A 785 -43.87 0.54 -8.68
C LYS A 785 -42.78 0.27 -7.63
N ALA A 786 -41.85 1.23 -7.55
CA ALA A 786 -40.83 1.44 -6.53
C ALA A 786 -39.60 0.53 -6.55
N ILE A 787 -38.43 1.19 -6.62
CA ILE A 787 -37.09 0.68 -6.31
C ILE A 787 -37.13 0.08 -4.90
N ALA A 788 -37.41 -1.21 -4.80
CA ALA A 788 -37.55 -1.91 -3.53
C ALA A 788 -36.29 -2.71 -3.22
N LYS A 789 -35.67 -2.41 -2.07
CA LYS A 789 -34.73 -3.28 -1.36
C LYS A 789 -35.06 -4.75 -1.61
N LEU A 790 -34.05 -5.57 -1.92
CA LEU A 790 -34.15 -7.03 -1.98
C LEU A 790 -35.06 -7.53 -0.84
N THR A 791 -36.17 -8.19 -1.20
CA THR A 791 -37.11 -8.71 -0.20
C THR A 791 -36.40 -9.71 0.71
N ALA A 792 -36.81 -9.80 1.99
CA ALA A 792 -36.19 -10.72 2.95
C ALA A 792 -36.09 -12.16 2.42
N LYS A 793 -37.08 -12.61 1.65
CA LYS A 793 -37.09 -13.91 0.96
C LYS A 793 -35.99 -14.03 -0.12
N ARG A 794 -35.77 -12.98 -0.93
CA ARG A 794 -34.67 -12.95 -1.92
C ARG A 794 -33.30 -12.91 -1.23
N LYS A 795 -33.16 -12.17 -0.12
CA LYS A 795 -31.93 -12.17 0.69
C LYS A 795 -31.65 -13.53 1.32
N LEU A 796 -32.68 -14.21 1.83
CA LEU A 796 -32.57 -15.55 2.42
C LEU A 796 -32.13 -16.58 1.36
N ASN A 797 -32.69 -16.50 0.14
CA ASN A 797 -32.28 -17.34 -0.98
C ASN A 797 -30.84 -17.02 -1.45
N LEU A 798 -30.43 -15.75 -1.47
CA LEU A 798 -29.03 -15.40 -1.78
C LEU A 798 -28.07 -15.86 -0.67
N MET A 799 -28.50 -15.83 0.59
CA MET A 799 -27.72 -16.36 1.72
C MET A 799 -27.58 -17.88 1.66
N SER A 800 -28.59 -18.63 1.22
CA SER A 800 -28.47 -20.10 1.09
C SER A 800 -27.41 -20.50 0.05
N LEU A 801 -27.24 -19.71 -1.03
CA LEU A 801 -26.17 -19.86 -2.03
C LEU A 801 -24.75 -19.66 -1.47
N VAL A 802 -24.63 -19.05 -0.30
CA VAL A 802 -23.35 -18.84 0.39
C VAL A 802 -23.16 -19.81 1.55
N VAL A 803 -24.21 -20.04 2.33
CA VAL A 803 -24.14 -20.84 3.56
C VAL A 803 -24.07 -22.34 3.27
N ILE A 804 -24.82 -22.84 2.29
CA ILE A 804 -24.87 -24.29 2.00
C ILE A 804 -23.51 -24.83 1.49
N PRO A 805 -22.86 -24.23 0.47
CA PRO A 805 -21.57 -24.71 -0.02
C PRO A 805 -20.46 -24.59 1.03
N LEU A 806 -20.50 -23.54 1.86
CA LEU A 806 -19.52 -23.32 2.92
C LEU A 806 -19.64 -24.37 4.03
N LEU A 807 -20.89 -24.74 4.39
CA LEU A 807 -21.14 -25.85 5.31
C LEU A 807 -20.70 -27.18 4.70
N GLU A 808 -21.01 -27.45 3.42
CA GLU A 808 -20.56 -28.66 2.72
C GLU A 808 -19.02 -28.78 2.70
N GLU A 809 -18.29 -27.68 2.44
CA GLU A 809 -16.83 -27.68 2.43
C GLU A 809 -16.24 -27.89 3.85
N ILE A 810 -16.85 -27.28 4.87
CA ILE A 810 -16.47 -27.49 6.28
C ILE A 810 -16.73 -28.95 6.69
N PHE A 811 -17.88 -29.51 6.32
CA PHE A 811 -18.21 -30.90 6.61
C PHE A 811 -17.30 -31.86 5.87
N LYS A 812 -16.98 -31.61 4.59
CA LYS A 812 -16.04 -32.42 3.81
C LYS A 812 -14.63 -32.39 4.40
N LYS A 813 -14.08 -31.20 4.70
CA LYS A 813 -12.76 -31.08 5.38
C LYS A 813 -12.73 -31.76 6.74
N ARG A 814 -13.82 -31.66 7.51
CA ARG A 814 -13.95 -32.34 8.80
C ARG A 814 -14.04 -33.85 8.64
N PHE A 815 -14.74 -34.33 7.61
CA PHE A 815 -14.85 -35.76 7.28
C PHE A 815 -13.50 -36.31 6.81
N ASP A 816 -12.80 -35.61 5.91
CA ASP A 816 -11.46 -35.97 5.44
C ASP A 816 -10.44 -35.99 6.58
N TRP A 817 -10.53 -35.05 7.53
CA TRP A 817 -9.70 -35.03 8.75
C TRP A 817 -10.03 -36.17 9.72
N LEU A 818 -11.31 -36.55 9.85
CA LEU A 818 -11.72 -37.69 10.65
C LEU A 818 -11.27 -39.02 10.03
N MET A 819 -11.23 -39.09 8.70
CA MET A 819 -10.75 -40.26 7.95
C MET A 819 -9.22 -40.36 7.96
N SER A 820 -8.49 -39.23 7.93
CA SER A 820 -7.03 -39.24 8.02
C SER A 820 -6.49 -39.63 9.41
N LYS A 821 -7.31 -39.53 10.46
CA LYS A 821 -6.99 -40.03 11.81
C LYS A 821 -7.24 -41.54 12.00
N LYS A 822 -7.84 -42.22 11.02
CA LYS A 822 -8.12 -43.66 11.06
C LYS A 822 -7.08 -44.51 10.32
N HIS A 823 -6.00 -43.92 9.83
CA HIS A 823 -4.87 -44.60 9.20
C HIS A 823 -3.57 -44.39 9.96
#